data_AF-A0A2D7VK68-F1
#
_entry.id   AF-A0A2D7VK68-F1
#
_cell.length_a   1.000
_cell.length_b   1.000
_cell.length_c   1.000
_cell.angle_alpha   90.00
_cell.angle_beta   90.00
_cell.angle_gamma   90.00
#
_symmetry.space_group_name_H-M   'P 1'
#
loop_
_entity.id
_entity.type
_entity.pdbx_description
1 polymer ?
#
loop_
_entity_poly.entity_id
_entity_poly.type
_entity_poly.pdbx_seq_one_letter_code
_entity_poly.pdbx_strand_id
1 'polypeptide(L)'
;MAPDDSIDRESLSSNTVASLREICKERGLLVSGRKSELVDRILEDAGIVDDAEGADPEPVMEEAWSDEDALVMEEEEDDQGDTRDKVDKVLSRLAEVVEAEIVEAEVEPATPSESSAPEEPIVLGEDDQPSLVISMPTLSSLGDRWKALAAITMVVILVGAASIVFLQRSSGFTSEQLRYGDSMEFQVIDSSISVTGEEMLGLVRDSTGGIMDEACEELTVQMSGVGDVSVTDGPESGGVGTTDSLGREGFIAVEKKISMDLDADFEGRTWRDDAKTDCGNIRWVMSDNELYFGSTSWIELEKEDLKRADSQLSFSDIDSVTTNLRAVTYDASGIGGLGALVPTLSFPLTPIELHDFFGEAVIKEGARSSDPDLNWNSDWNWEVKKEVSDSTHGLVYPVEMAHEDIGRCYGHATVSLLVKKGSPWPVYQRADILLDKDQQTSDCDFLVSTLSDEILPDGTLAIGMTLSRTSYSSGSTVIDWGRDYIGSPSDGEDRPGSAKENWVDSIRDESEIRQFDIEDAISCLKEKFPTNPATLALDTGGYIWAAEWSRPTGEAEWNLSWVDDDDDSGWLVLRRSSEGCEILSSGSNDRDEVSWNRDSIPKTQSLSLLEERILTEGRYPDLSQHIQSGDSWNLEAEVGYRLSVTEENEFLNLLPGDLGDGKVAMTTSRDWETGGRDNSLEMAMDAETGEMVMWYVIDRPTD
;
A
#
# COMPACT_ATOMS: atom_id res chain seq x y z
N MET A 1 -37.26 -14.41 -31.18
CA MET A 1 -37.03 -13.22 -32.02
C MET A 1 -36.50 -12.17 -31.07
N ALA A 2 -35.19 -11.94 -31.09
CA ALA A 2 -34.55 -10.86 -30.35
C ALA A 2 -34.81 -9.53 -31.07
N PRO A 3 -34.92 -8.41 -30.34
CA PRO A 3 -34.89 -7.10 -30.97
C PRO A 3 -33.48 -6.88 -31.55
N ASP A 4 -33.47 -6.33 -32.75
CA ASP A 4 -32.32 -5.94 -33.53
C ASP A 4 -31.81 -4.62 -32.94
N ASP A 5 -30.90 -4.68 -31.96
CA ASP A 5 -30.15 -3.50 -31.51
C ASP A 5 -29.17 -3.14 -32.62
N SER A 6 -29.59 -2.22 -33.49
CA SER A 6 -28.69 -1.59 -34.44
C SER A 6 -27.63 -0.84 -33.64
N ILE A 7 -26.40 -1.36 -33.67
CA ILE A 7 -25.24 -0.71 -33.08
C ILE A 7 -25.03 0.61 -33.82
N ASP A 8 -25.29 1.72 -33.15
CA ASP A 8 -25.07 3.08 -33.65
C ASP A 8 -24.25 3.89 -32.64
N ARG A 9 -23.64 4.99 -33.09
CA ARG A 9 -22.74 5.79 -32.24
C ARG A 9 -23.45 6.35 -31.01
N GLU A 10 -24.72 6.71 -31.14
CA GLU A 10 -25.52 7.28 -30.06
C GLU A 10 -25.78 6.25 -28.94
N SER A 11 -26.17 5.01 -29.27
CA SER A 11 -26.34 3.93 -28.29
C SER A 11 -25.02 3.54 -27.61
N LEU A 12 -23.92 3.40 -28.37
CA LEU A 12 -22.60 3.09 -27.80
C LEU A 12 -22.07 4.22 -26.92
N SER A 13 -22.25 5.49 -27.30
CA SER A 13 -21.83 6.64 -26.49
C SER A 13 -22.59 6.77 -25.16
N SER A 14 -23.78 6.19 -25.06
CA SER A 14 -24.60 6.18 -23.85
C SER A 14 -24.26 5.04 -22.86
N ASN A 15 -23.49 4.04 -23.29
CA ASN A 15 -23.05 2.94 -22.43
C ASN A 15 -21.90 3.35 -21.51
N THR A 16 -21.69 2.59 -20.42
CA THR A 16 -20.52 2.76 -19.56
C THR A 16 -19.26 2.23 -20.25
N VAL A 17 -18.08 2.74 -19.88
CA VAL A 17 -16.81 2.23 -20.39
C VAL A 17 -16.65 0.74 -20.07
N ALA A 18 -17.09 0.29 -18.89
CA ALA A 18 -17.13 -1.13 -18.54
C ALA A 18 -17.95 -1.97 -19.53
N SER A 19 -19.15 -1.50 -19.91
CA SER A 19 -19.97 -2.18 -20.91
C SER A 19 -19.33 -2.14 -22.30
N LEU A 20 -18.68 -1.04 -22.69
CA LEU A 20 -17.95 -0.94 -23.95
C LEU A 20 -16.69 -1.83 -23.97
N ARG A 21 -15.95 -1.93 -22.87
CA ARG A 21 -14.83 -2.84 -22.69
C ARG A 21 -15.27 -4.29 -22.73
N GLU A 22 -16.42 -4.61 -22.15
CA GLU A 22 -17.00 -5.95 -22.23
C GLU A 22 -17.44 -6.28 -23.67
N ILE A 23 -18.03 -5.33 -24.39
CA ILE A 23 -18.31 -5.45 -25.83
C ILE A 23 -17.01 -5.66 -26.64
N CYS A 24 -15.94 -4.89 -26.36
CA CYS A 24 -14.63 -5.08 -26.97
C CYS A 24 -14.04 -6.47 -26.65
N LYS A 25 -14.15 -6.90 -25.40
CA LYS A 25 -13.68 -8.21 -24.91
C LYS A 25 -14.41 -9.37 -25.58
N GLU A 26 -15.74 -9.29 -25.70
CA GLU A 26 -16.55 -10.28 -26.42
C GLU A 26 -16.20 -10.35 -27.91
N ARG A 27 -15.73 -9.23 -28.48
CA ARG A 27 -15.34 -9.11 -29.90
C ARG A 27 -13.85 -9.34 -30.16
N GLY A 28 -13.04 -9.55 -29.13
CA GLY A 28 -11.59 -9.73 -29.26
C GLY A 28 -10.84 -8.44 -29.70
N LEU A 29 -11.43 -7.28 -29.41
CA LEU A 29 -10.83 -5.97 -29.64
C LEU A 29 -10.05 -5.51 -28.40
N LEU A 30 -9.04 -4.66 -28.62
CA LEU A 30 -8.32 -4.00 -27.51
C LEU A 30 -9.32 -3.28 -26.60
N VAL A 31 -9.15 -3.43 -25.28
CA VAL A 31 -10.03 -2.85 -24.25
C VAL A 31 -9.48 -1.56 -23.63
N SER A 32 -8.28 -1.15 -24.03
CA SER A 32 -7.62 0.09 -23.61
C SER A 32 -8.07 1.28 -24.47
N GLY A 33 -8.02 2.48 -23.90
CA GLY A 33 -8.33 3.74 -24.59
C GLY A 33 -9.56 4.47 -24.05
N ARG A 34 -9.73 5.70 -24.52
CA ARG A 34 -10.82 6.61 -24.14
C ARG A 34 -12.17 6.05 -24.60
N LYS A 35 -13.27 6.49 -23.98
CA LYS A 35 -14.63 6.05 -24.34
C LYS A 35 -14.92 6.24 -25.84
N SER A 36 -14.53 7.39 -26.40
CA SER A 36 -14.63 7.69 -27.83
C SER A 36 -13.87 6.67 -28.70
N GLU A 37 -12.65 6.29 -28.29
CA GLU A 37 -11.82 5.32 -29.00
C GLU A 37 -12.41 3.90 -28.94
N LEU A 38 -13.00 3.51 -27.81
CA LEU A 38 -13.72 2.23 -27.70
C LEU A 38 -14.96 2.22 -28.59
N VAL A 39 -15.73 3.31 -28.60
CA VAL A 39 -16.90 3.45 -29.47
C VAL A 39 -16.48 3.39 -30.94
N ASP A 40 -15.47 4.15 -31.35
CA ASP A 40 -14.97 4.17 -32.73
C ASP A 40 -14.43 2.79 -33.14
N ARG A 41 -13.74 2.08 -32.24
CA ARG A 41 -13.23 0.72 -32.47
C ARG A 41 -14.34 -0.32 -32.60
N ILE A 42 -15.41 -0.20 -31.81
CA ILE A 42 -16.59 -1.07 -31.90
C ILE A 42 -17.35 -0.79 -33.20
N LEU A 43 -17.43 0.47 -33.65
CA LEU A 43 -18.07 0.87 -34.91
C LEU A 43 -17.25 0.41 -36.13
N GLU A 44 -15.92 0.53 -36.06
CA GLU A 44 -15.00 0.05 -37.08
C GLU A 44 -15.08 -1.48 -37.24
N ASP A 45 -15.11 -2.22 -36.12
CA ASP A 45 -15.34 -3.68 -36.11
C ASP A 45 -16.73 -4.07 -36.65
N ALA A 46 -17.76 -3.26 -36.36
CA ALA A 46 -19.10 -3.44 -36.90
C ALA A 46 -19.22 -3.10 -38.40
N GLY A 47 -18.18 -2.54 -39.02
CA GLY A 47 -18.17 -2.15 -40.43
C GLY A 47 -19.04 -0.93 -40.73
N ILE A 48 -19.30 -0.08 -39.73
CA ILE A 48 -20.12 1.12 -39.83
C ILE A 48 -19.18 2.31 -40.02
N VAL A 49 -19.07 2.78 -41.26
CA VAL A 49 -18.30 3.98 -41.61
C VAL A 49 -19.28 5.16 -41.61
N ASP A 50 -19.17 6.05 -40.62
CA ASP A 50 -19.86 7.33 -40.68
C ASP A 50 -19.02 8.32 -41.51
N ASP A 51 -19.49 8.60 -42.72
CA ASP A 51 -18.98 9.66 -43.59
C ASP A 51 -19.25 11.04 -42.94
N ALA A 52 -18.32 11.52 -42.12
CA ALA A 52 -18.29 12.92 -41.69
C ALA A 52 -17.68 13.82 -42.79
N GLU A 53 -18.29 13.87 -43.97
CA GLU A 53 -18.03 14.92 -44.97
C GLU A 53 -19.35 15.50 -45.48
N GLY A 54 -19.66 16.73 -45.05
CA GLY A 54 -20.94 17.36 -45.37
C GLY A 54 -21.02 18.86 -45.09
N ALA A 55 -20.05 19.66 -45.55
CA ALA A 55 -20.28 21.09 -45.83
C ALA A 55 -19.24 21.62 -46.84
N ASP A 56 -19.71 21.84 -48.07
CA ASP A 56 -18.99 22.41 -49.22
C ASP A 56 -18.58 23.89 -48.96
N PRO A 57 -17.39 24.35 -49.39
CA PRO A 57 -16.93 25.73 -49.23
C PRO A 57 -17.28 26.57 -50.46
N GLU A 58 -17.60 27.85 -50.28
CA GLU A 58 -17.45 28.84 -51.36
C GLU A 58 -16.84 30.16 -50.88
N PRO A 59 -16.13 30.88 -51.77
CA PRO A 59 -14.93 31.64 -51.44
C PRO A 59 -15.11 33.15 -51.57
N VAL A 60 -14.29 33.95 -50.88
CA VAL A 60 -14.01 35.33 -51.29
C VAL A 60 -12.56 35.73 -50.98
N MET A 61 -11.93 36.31 -51.99
CA MET A 61 -10.55 36.76 -52.15
C MET A 61 -10.20 38.09 -51.47
N GLU A 62 -8.87 38.32 -51.40
CA GLU A 62 -8.11 39.61 -51.43
C GLU A 62 -8.14 40.46 -50.14
N GLU A 63 -7.04 41.02 -49.61
CA GLU A 63 -5.81 41.52 -50.25
C GLU A 63 -4.75 41.91 -49.17
N ALA A 64 -3.45 41.76 -49.51
CA ALA A 64 -2.23 42.52 -49.12
C ALA A 64 -1.97 42.87 -47.63
N TRP A 65 -0.76 42.83 -47.04
CA TRP A 65 0.50 43.54 -47.34
C TRP A 65 1.69 42.69 -46.82
N SER A 66 2.63 42.26 -47.67
CA SER A 66 3.95 42.85 -47.99
C SER A 66 5.01 42.79 -46.88
N ASP A 67 6.08 42.09 -47.24
CA ASP A 67 7.38 41.88 -46.60
C ASP A 67 8.18 43.14 -46.22
N GLU A 68 9.25 42.86 -45.45
CA GLU A 68 10.59 43.48 -45.40
C GLU A 68 10.95 44.12 -44.04
N ASP A 69 11.77 43.43 -43.23
CA ASP A 69 13.19 43.78 -43.10
C ASP A 69 13.95 42.86 -42.13
N ALA A 70 15.04 42.29 -42.64
CA ALA A 70 16.08 41.59 -41.89
C ALA A 70 17.30 42.52 -41.79
N LEU A 71 17.80 42.81 -40.58
CA LEU A 71 19.17 43.31 -40.37
C LEU A 71 19.78 42.87 -39.02
N VAL A 72 20.74 41.94 -39.11
CA VAL A 72 22.13 41.96 -38.60
C VAL A 72 22.41 42.30 -37.12
N MET A 73 23.15 41.37 -36.49
CA MET A 73 23.80 41.38 -35.17
C MET A 73 24.82 42.52 -34.98
N GLU A 74 24.98 43.01 -33.74
CA GLU A 74 26.28 43.40 -33.17
C GLU A 74 26.34 43.03 -31.66
N GLU A 75 27.50 42.48 -31.30
CA GLU A 75 27.96 42.05 -29.96
C GLU A 75 28.44 43.26 -29.13
N GLU A 76 28.30 43.20 -27.80
CA GLU A 76 29.29 43.79 -26.88
C GLU A 76 29.55 42.84 -25.69
N GLU A 77 30.84 42.59 -25.46
CA GLU A 77 31.42 41.76 -24.40
C GLU A 77 31.68 42.55 -23.11
N ASP A 78 31.68 41.79 -22.00
CA ASP A 78 32.57 41.87 -20.81
C ASP A 78 32.22 42.81 -19.62
N ASP A 79 31.95 42.20 -18.45
CA ASP A 79 32.73 42.44 -17.22
C ASP A 79 32.49 41.29 -16.22
N GLN A 80 33.38 40.29 -16.25
CA GLN A 80 33.43 39.20 -15.27
C GLN A 80 34.50 39.53 -14.21
N GLY A 81 34.09 39.75 -12.95
CA GLY A 81 35.02 40.07 -11.86
C GLY A 81 34.50 39.78 -10.44
N ASP A 82 35.11 38.75 -9.83
CA ASP A 82 35.46 38.67 -8.40
C ASP A 82 34.39 38.27 -7.35
N THR A 83 34.07 36.97 -7.30
CA THR A 83 33.50 36.30 -6.10
C THR A 83 34.32 35.10 -5.60
N ARG A 84 35.40 34.72 -6.29
CA ARG A 84 36.18 33.51 -5.97
C ARG A 84 37.31 33.73 -4.95
N ASP A 85 37.83 34.96 -4.84
CA ASP A 85 38.91 35.28 -3.87
C ASP A 85 38.41 35.50 -2.43
N LYS A 86 37.08 35.53 -2.21
CA LYS A 86 36.49 35.64 -0.85
C LYS A 86 36.25 34.30 -0.18
N VAL A 87 36.21 33.19 -0.93
CA VAL A 87 35.90 31.86 -0.41
C VAL A 87 37.17 31.15 0.11
N ASP A 88 38.33 31.33 -0.55
CA ASP A 88 39.62 30.77 -0.10
C ASP A 88 40.13 31.34 1.24
N LYS A 89 39.65 32.52 1.63
CA LYS A 89 40.01 33.16 2.89
C LYS A 89 39.22 32.63 4.10
N VAL A 90 38.13 31.90 3.86
CA VAL A 90 37.30 31.28 4.91
C VAL A 90 37.77 29.85 5.18
N LEU A 91 38.14 29.10 4.14
CA LEU A 91 38.66 27.72 4.25
C LEU A 91 40.01 27.61 4.97
N SER A 92 40.82 28.68 4.98
CA SER A 92 42.13 28.71 5.64
C SER A 92 42.09 28.94 7.16
N ARG A 93 40.90 28.99 7.78
CA ARG A 93 40.73 29.16 9.24
C ARG A 93 40.20 27.94 10.00
N LEU A 94 39.96 26.82 9.33
CA LEU A 94 39.41 25.60 9.95
C LEU A 94 40.41 24.44 10.09
N ALA A 95 41.68 24.67 9.80
CA ALA A 95 42.74 23.66 9.96
C ALA A 95 43.80 24.12 10.96
N GLU A 96 43.54 23.94 12.26
CA GLU A 96 44.59 23.98 13.29
C GLU A 96 44.29 23.00 14.46
N VAL A 97 44.77 21.77 14.28
CA VAL A 97 45.48 20.89 15.25
C VAL A 97 45.02 20.85 16.72
N VAL A 98 44.68 19.64 17.19
CA VAL A 98 45.30 19.01 18.38
C VAL A 98 45.50 17.51 18.14
N GLU A 99 46.76 17.09 18.02
CA GLU A 99 47.22 15.70 18.18
C GLU A 99 47.26 15.33 19.66
N ALA A 100 46.83 14.10 20.01
CA ALA A 100 47.19 13.46 21.28
C ALA A 100 47.45 11.96 21.07
N GLU A 101 48.74 11.65 20.92
CA GLU A 101 49.52 10.55 21.48
C GLU A 101 48.84 9.18 21.74
N ILE A 102 49.26 8.20 20.92
CA ILE A 102 49.02 6.76 21.03
C ILE A 102 49.94 6.17 22.10
N VAL A 103 49.39 5.37 23.02
CA VAL A 103 50.17 4.45 23.86
C VAL A 103 49.76 3.01 23.53
N GLU A 104 50.71 2.27 22.96
CA GLU A 104 50.64 0.83 22.72
C GLU A 104 50.56 0.04 24.04
N ALA A 105 49.66 -0.94 24.09
CA ALA A 105 49.73 -2.05 25.02
C ALA A 105 49.67 -3.37 24.25
N GLU A 106 50.85 -3.97 24.12
CA GLU A 106 51.14 -5.31 23.60
C GLU A 106 50.53 -6.40 24.51
N VAL A 107 49.74 -7.31 23.93
CA VAL A 107 49.43 -8.61 24.55
C VAL A 107 49.59 -9.71 23.50
N GLU A 108 50.46 -10.66 23.83
CA GLU A 108 50.90 -11.78 23.00
C GLU A 108 49.78 -12.77 22.61
N PRO A 109 49.94 -13.47 21.46
CA PRO A 109 49.05 -14.52 21.01
C PRO A 109 49.40 -15.87 21.65
N ALA A 110 48.41 -16.54 22.24
CA ALA A 110 48.50 -17.97 22.53
C ALA A 110 48.04 -18.77 21.30
N THR A 111 48.98 -19.51 20.70
CA THR A 111 48.73 -20.51 19.66
C THR A 111 48.65 -21.92 20.31
N PRO A 112 48.28 -22.99 19.58
CA PRO A 112 47.17 -23.85 19.95
C PRO A 112 47.66 -25.15 20.60
N SER A 113 46.77 -25.86 21.28
CA SER A 113 47.01 -27.28 21.56
C SER A 113 45.89 -28.10 20.96
N GLU A 114 46.22 -28.79 19.87
CA GLU A 114 45.50 -29.97 19.39
C GLU A 114 45.42 -31.01 20.51
N SER A 115 44.30 -31.72 20.62
CA SER A 115 44.26 -33.18 20.38
C SER A 115 42.95 -33.81 20.85
N SER A 116 42.44 -34.72 20.02
CA SER A 116 41.66 -35.92 20.31
C SER A 116 40.13 -35.83 20.48
N ALA A 117 39.44 -36.09 19.38
CA ALA A 117 38.40 -37.12 19.24
C ALA A 117 38.82 -38.01 18.03
N PRO A 118 38.27 -39.21 17.75
CA PRO A 118 37.11 -39.88 18.35
C PRO A 118 37.35 -41.38 18.67
N GLU A 119 36.56 -41.99 19.56
CA GLU A 119 36.45 -43.46 19.64
C GLU A 119 35.04 -43.93 20.02
N GLU A 120 34.43 -44.66 19.09
CA GLU A 120 33.59 -45.85 19.30
C GLU A 120 33.90 -46.79 18.11
N PRO A 121 33.54 -48.10 18.10
CA PRO A 121 33.28 -49.08 19.16
C PRO A 121 34.10 -50.39 18.96
N ILE A 122 34.12 -51.32 19.92
CA ILE A 122 34.58 -52.72 19.67
C ILE A 122 33.59 -53.77 20.19
N VAL A 123 33.33 -54.70 19.27
CA VAL A 123 32.40 -55.85 19.20
C VAL A 123 32.89 -57.07 20.01
N LEU A 124 31.97 -57.88 20.57
CA LEU A 124 31.74 -59.32 20.24
C LEU A 124 31.12 -60.12 21.39
N GLY A 125 29.91 -60.60 21.10
CA GLY A 125 29.20 -61.69 21.75
C GLY A 125 28.15 -62.21 20.76
N GLU A 126 28.57 -63.11 19.87
CA GLU A 126 27.72 -63.93 18.99
C GLU A 126 26.84 -64.87 19.82
N ASP A 127 25.53 -64.93 19.56
CA ASP A 127 24.91 -66.03 18.82
C ASP A 127 23.37 -65.95 18.83
N ASP A 128 22.80 -66.53 17.76
CA ASP A 128 21.41 -66.94 17.53
C ASP A 128 20.35 -65.90 17.10
N GLN A 129 20.41 -65.57 15.81
CA GLN A 129 19.20 -65.44 14.98
C GLN A 129 18.52 -66.81 14.81
N PRO A 130 17.19 -66.89 14.85
CA PRO A 130 16.46 -67.76 13.93
C PRO A 130 16.03 -66.92 12.72
N SER A 131 16.91 -66.85 11.72
CA SER A 131 16.52 -66.54 10.35
C SER A 131 15.67 -67.70 9.85
N LEU A 132 14.37 -67.47 9.74
CA LEU A 132 13.44 -68.42 9.15
C LEU A 132 13.72 -68.45 7.64
N VAL A 133 14.59 -69.37 7.22
CA VAL A 133 14.80 -69.71 5.81
C VAL A 133 13.49 -70.29 5.29
N ILE A 134 12.61 -69.44 4.77
CA ILE A 134 11.55 -69.90 3.88
C ILE A 134 12.25 -70.34 2.60
N SER A 135 12.55 -71.63 2.56
CA SER A 135 12.85 -72.32 1.31
C SER A 135 11.64 -72.14 0.42
N MET A 136 11.74 -71.26 -0.57
CA MET A 136 10.71 -71.20 -1.61
C MET A 136 10.63 -72.59 -2.27
N PRO A 137 9.44 -73.22 -2.28
CA PRO A 137 9.25 -74.45 -3.02
C PRO A 137 9.46 -74.14 -4.51
N THR A 138 10.17 -75.05 -5.17
CA THR A 138 10.35 -75.04 -6.62
C THR A 138 9.00 -74.92 -7.32
N LEU A 139 8.86 -73.86 -8.14
CA LEU A 139 7.75 -73.68 -9.07
C LEU A 139 7.77 -74.82 -10.10
N SER A 140 7.09 -75.89 -9.78
CA SER A 140 6.69 -76.93 -10.72
C SER A 140 5.32 -77.42 -10.29
N SER A 141 4.40 -77.50 -11.25
CA SER A 141 2.99 -77.89 -11.10
C SER A 141 1.98 -76.77 -10.74
N LEU A 142 1.96 -75.70 -11.54
CA LEU A 142 0.73 -74.93 -11.78
C LEU A 142 -0.03 -75.61 -12.94
N GLY A 143 -0.90 -76.55 -12.57
CA GLY A 143 -1.87 -77.17 -13.46
C GLY A 143 -3.20 -77.30 -12.73
N ASP A 144 -4.20 -76.56 -13.22
CA ASP A 144 -5.64 -76.76 -12.98
C ASP A 144 -6.30 -76.34 -11.65
N ARG A 145 -6.02 -75.15 -11.07
CA ARG A 145 -6.93 -74.54 -10.04
C ARG A 145 -7.09 -73.01 -10.00
N TRP A 146 -6.81 -72.29 -11.08
CA TRP A 146 -6.81 -70.81 -11.09
C TRP A 146 -8.16 -70.12 -10.77
N LYS A 147 -9.31 -70.81 -10.95
CA LYS A 147 -10.63 -70.20 -10.76
C LYS A 147 -11.06 -70.04 -9.29
N ALA A 148 -10.48 -70.80 -8.36
CA ALA A 148 -10.79 -70.69 -6.93
C ALA A 148 -9.91 -69.66 -6.21
N LEU A 149 -8.70 -69.41 -6.72
CA LEU A 149 -7.76 -68.45 -6.15
C LEU A 149 -8.22 -67.00 -6.41
N ALA A 150 -8.76 -66.72 -7.61
CA ALA A 150 -9.25 -65.38 -7.97
C ALA A 150 -10.35 -64.84 -7.04
N ALA A 151 -11.27 -65.70 -6.59
CA ALA A 151 -12.35 -65.29 -5.69
C ALA A 151 -11.85 -64.97 -4.28
N ILE A 152 -10.90 -65.76 -3.76
CA ILE A 152 -10.34 -65.55 -2.42
C ILE A 152 -9.40 -64.34 -2.43
N THR A 153 -8.58 -64.17 -3.47
CA THR A 153 -7.73 -62.99 -3.63
C THR A 153 -8.56 -61.72 -3.81
N MET A 154 -9.70 -61.77 -4.51
CA MET A 154 -10.59 -60.61 -4.65
C MET A 154 -11.27 -60.23 -3.33
N VAL A 155 -11.67 -61.21 -2.50
CA VAL A 155 -12.22 -60.93 -1.16
C VAL A 155 -11.13 -60.43 -0.20
N VAL A 156 -9.90 -60.95 -0.27
CA VAL A 156 -8.77 -60.45 0.53
C VAL A 156 -8.30 -59.08 0.05
N ILE A 157 -8.40 -58.76 -1.25
CA ILE A 157 -8.16 -57.42 -1.77
C ILE A 157 -9.30 -56.47 -1.39
N LEU A 158 -10.56 -56.90 -1.40
CA LEU A 158 -11.70 -56.04 -1.01
C LEU A 158 -11.76 -55.80 0.50
N VAL A 159 -11.50 -56.83 1.32
CA VAL A 159 -11.43 -56.71 2.79
C VAL A 159 -10.10 -56.06 3.21
N GLY A 160 -9.00 -56.34 2.50
CA GLY A 160 -7.71 -55.69 2.67
C GLY A 160 -7.74 -54.21 2.29
N ALA A 161 -8.33 -53.85 1.15
CA ALA A 161 -8.54 -52.46 0.74
C ALA A 161 -9.51 -51.74 1.68
N ALA A 162 -10.57 -52.40 2.17
CA ALA A 162 -11.46 -51.82 3.18
C ALA A 162 -10.76 -51.58 4.53
N SER A 163 -9.76 -52.41 4.90
CA SER A 163 -9.00 -52.24 6.14
C SER A 163 -7.85 -51.22 6.05
N ILE A 164 -7.28 -50.98 4.86
CA ILE A 164 -6.19 -49.99 4.68
C ILE A 164 -6.74 -48.55 4.72
N VAL A 165 -7.96 -48.31 4.23
CA VAL A 165 -8.60 -46.98 4.30
C VAL A 165 -8.90 -46.55 5.75
N PHE A 166 -8.94 -47.48 6.71
CA PHE A 166 -9.23 -47.15 8.11
C PHE A 166 -7.98 -46.90 8.99
N LEU A 167 -6.77 -47.23 8.49
CA LEU A 167 -5.52 -47.16 9.29
C LEU A 167 -4.61 -45.97 8.95
N GLN A 168 -5.02 -45.07 8.06
CA GLN A 168 -4.34 -43.79 7.79
C GLN A 168 -5.22 -42.58 8.10
N ARG A 169 -5.90 -42.58 9.26
CA ARG A 169 -6.29 -41.30 9.84
C ARG A 169 -5.04 -40.69 10.47
N SER A 170 -4.21 -40.01 9.68
CA SER A 170 -3.55 -38.83 10.23
C SER A 170 -4.70 -37.98 10.76
N SER A 171 -4.83 -37.89 12.08
CA SER A 171 -5.88 -37.09 12.70
C SER A 171 -5.49 -35.63 12.48
N GLY A 172 -5.77 -35.12 11.29
CA GLY A 172 -5.66 -33.70 11.02
C GLY A 172 -6.50 -32.90 12.00
N PHE A 173 -6.23 -31.61 12.07
CA PHE A 173 -6.94 -30.67 12.93
C PHE A 173 -7.33 -29.43 12.13
N THR A 174 -8.37 -28.75 12.56
CA THR A 174 -8.70 -27.40 12.09
C THR A 174 -7.95 -26.38 12.96
N SER A 175 -7.60 -25.23 12.40
CA SER A 175 -6.95 -24.16 13.14
C SER A 175 -7.82 -23.69 14.31
N GLU A 176 -7.17 -23.25 15.39
CA GLU A 176 -7.87 -22.80 16.59
C GLU A 176 -8.38 -21.37 16.38
N GLN A 177 -9.64 -21.12 16.71
CA GLN A 177 -10.22 -19.78 16.72
C GLN A 177 -9.59 -18.94 17.83
N LEU A 178 -9.44 -17.64 17.57
CA LEU A 178 -8.99 -16.68 18.56
C LEU A 178 -9.95 -16.59 19.75
N ARG A 179 -9.38 -16.32 20.91
CA ARG A 179 -10.06 -16.12 22.19
C ARG A 179 -9.72 -14.75 22.75
N TYR A 180 -10.68 -14.15 23.43
CA TYR A 180 -10.44 -12.97 24.25
C TYR A 180 -9.37 -13.26 25.32
N GLY A 181 -8.31 -12.45 25.32
CA GLY A 181 -7.14 -12.63 26.17
C GLY A 181 -6.06 -13.57 25.63
N ASP A 182 -6.18 -14.06 24.38
CA ASP A 182 -5.05 -14.71 23.71
C ASP A 182 -3.88 -13.72 23.58
N SER A 183 -2.67 -14.17 23.89
CA SER A 183 -1.45 -13.40 23.64
C SER A 183 -0.27 -14.31 23.29
N MET A 184 0.63 -13.80 22.45
CA MET A 184 1.82 -14.52 22.01
C MET A 184 2.99 -13.55 21.88
N GLU A 185 4.06 -13.84 22.62
CA GLU A 185 5.35 -13.19 22.39
C GLU A 185 6.14 -13.99 21.34
N PHE A 186 6.89 -13.27 20.52
CA PHE A 186 7.75 -13.83 19.48
C PHE A 186 9.07 -13.09 19.38
N GLN A 187 10.05 -13.73 18.75
CA GLN A 187 11.33 -13.14 18.36
C GLN A 187 11.35 -12.93 16.86
N VAL A 188 11.91 -11.79 16.44
CA VAL A 188 12.29 -11.49 15.06
C VAL A 188 13.78 -11.83 14.94
N ILE A 189 14.11 -12.88 14.19
CA ILE A 189 15.45 -13.49 14.20
C ILE A 189 16.31 -13.00 13.04
N ASP A 190 15.78 -13.07 11.83
CA ASP A 190 16.47 -12.78 10.58
C ASP A 190 15.46 -12.04 9.71
N SER A 191 15.46 -10.71 9.84
CA SER A 191 14.62 -9.81 9.06
C SER A 191 15.50 -8.89 8.25
N SER A 192 15.22 -8.77 6.96
CA SER A 192 15.96 -7.90 6.07
C SER A 192 15.05 -7.30 5.00
N ILE A 193 15.31 -6.04 4.68
CA ILE A 193 14.72 -5.35 3.54
C ILE A 193 15.88 -4.87 2.69
N SER A 194 15.92 -5.26 1.42
CA SER A 194 16.98 -4.85 0.49
C SER A 194 16.34 -4.26 -0.76
N VAL A 195 16.77 -3.07 -1.11
CA VAL A 195 16.35 -2.33 -2.30
C VAL A 195 17.58 -2.12 -3.17
N THR A 196 17.47 -2.50 -4.43
CA THR A 196 18.54 -2.33 -5.44
C THR A 196 17.95 -1.66 -6.68
N GLY A 197 18.67 -0.72 -7.28
CA GLY A 197 18.22 0.08 -8.42
C GLY A 197 17.82 1.50 -7.99
N GLU A 198 18.25 2.50 -8.75
CA GLU A 198 18.08 3.92 -8.37
C GLU A 198 16.63 4.40 -8.49
N GLU A 199 15.86 3.89 -9.45
CA GLU A 199 14.45 4.26 -9.58
C GLU A 199 13.64 3.75 -8.38
N MET A 200 13.84 2.47 -8.02
CA MET A 200 13.20 1.85 -6.86
C MET A 200 13.69 2.44 -5.53
N LEU A 201 14.99 2.72 -5.40
CA LEU A 201 15.54 3.37 -4.21
C LEU A 201 15.08 4.83 -4.11
N GLY A 202 14.89 5.51 -5.24
CA GLY A 202 14.38 6.88 -5.32
C GLY A 202 13.06 7.01 -4.56
N LEU A 203 12.11 6.12 -4.79
CA LEU A 203 10.83 6.13 -4.08
C LEU A 203 10.98 6.01 -2.55
N VAL A 204 11.89 5.16 -2.09
CA VAL A 204 12.14 4.96 -0.65
C VAL A 204 12.89 6.14 -0.05
N ARG A 205 13.87 6.70 -0.78
CA ARG A 205 14.64 7.85 -0.34
C ARG A 205 13.76 9.09 -0.24
N ASP A 206 12.97 9.37 -1.27
CA ASP A 206 12.19 10.59 -1.38
C ASP A 206 11.05 10.61 -0.34
N SER A 207 10.58 9.43 0.08
CA SER A 207 9.57 9.27 1.15
C SER A 207 10.12 9.25 2.58
N THR A 208 11.43 9.01 2.79
CA THR A 208 12.01 8.84 4.14
C THR A 208 12.60 10.11 4.75
N GLY A 209 12.68 11.20 3.99
CA GLY A 209 13.04 12.54 4.47
C GLY A 209 14.45 12.65 5.05
N GLY A 210 15.44 13.03 4.23
CA GLY A 210 16.77 13.46 4.66
C GLY A 210 17.72 12.32 5.08
N ILE A 211 17.24 11.37 5.88
CA ILE A 211 18.07 10.31 6.49
C ILE A 211 18.67 9.35 5.45
N MET A 212 17.98 9.15 4.33
CA MET A 212 18.44 8.32 3.21
C MET A 212 18.90 9.16 2.00
N ASP A 213 19.03 10.49 2.11
CA ASP A 213 19.34 11.38 0.98
C ASP A 213 20.68 11.09 0.32
N GLU A 214 21.61 10.55 1.10
CA GLU A 214 22.94 10.15 0.65
C GLU A 214 22.94 8.75 0.01
N ALA A 215 21.89 7.95 0.20
CA ALA A 215 21.79 6.60 -0.34
C ALA A 215 21.58 6.61 -1.87
N CYS A 216 22.30 5.73 -2.56
CA CYS A 216 22.21 5.53 -4.01
C CYS A 216 22.33 4.05 -4.36
N GLU A 217 21.65 3.61 -5.43
CA GLU A 217 21.62 2.24 -6.00
C GLU A 217 21.30 1.03 -5.10
N GLU A 218 21.72 0.99 -3.83
CA GLU A 218 21.65 -0.16 -2.94
C GLU A 218 21.42 0.33 -1.50
N LEU A 219 20.35 -0.13 -0.87
CA LEU A 219 20.04 0.05 0.54
C LEU A 219 19.60 -1.30 1.11
N THR A 220 20.16 -1.68 2.26
CA THR A 220 19.77 -2.87 3.01
C THR A 220 19.56 -2.51 4.46
N VAL A 221 18.42 -2.92 5.01
CA VAL A 221 18.09 -2.78 6.42
C VAL A 221 18.04 -4.19 7.00
N GLN A 222 18.84 -4.46 8.02
CA GLN A 222 18.79 -5.70 8.80
C GLN A 222 18.12 -5.41 10.14
N MET A 223 17.17 -6.26 10.51
CA MET A 223 16.33 -6.06 11.68
C MET A 223 16.28 -7.32 12.52
N SER A 224 16.32 -7.15 13.83
CA SER A 224 16.11 -8.24 14.79
C SER A 224 15.48 -7.70 16.06
N GLY A 225 14.81 -8.53 16.84
CA GLY A 225 14.19 -8.05 18.08
C GLY A 225 13.09 -8.95 18.60
N VAL A 226 12.11 -8.34 19.25
CA VAL A 226 11.00 -9.04 19.88
C VAL A 226 9.67 -8.41 19.47
N GLY A 227 8.61 -9.18 19.57
CA GLY A 227 7.27 -8.66 19.39
C GLY A 227 6.22 -9.39 20.23
N ASP A 228 5.06 -8.77 20.30
CA ASP A 228 3.86 -9.28 20.96
C ASP A 228 2.67 -9.16 20.01
N VAL A 229 1.79 -10.15 20.05
CA VAL A 229 0.45 -10.06 19.49
C VAL A 229 -0.56 -10.46 20.56
N SER A 230 -1.66 -9.72 20.67
CA SER A 230 -2.67 -9.97 21.68
C SER A 230 -4.09 -9.58 21.26
N VAL A 231 -5.07 -10.23 21.89
CA VAL A 231 -6.49 -9.94 21.76
C VAL A 231 -7.00 -9.46 23.12
N THR A 232 -7.54 -8.25 23.18
CA THR A 232 -8.05 -7.67 24.43
C THR A 232 -9.28 -8.43 24.95
N ASP A 233 -9.33 -8.71 26.25
CA ASP A 233 -10.56 -9.16 26.94
C ASP A 233 -11.30 -7.95 27.52
N GLY A 234 -12.11 -7.32 26.67
CA GLY A 234 -12.82 -6.08 26.93
C GLY A 234 -14.10 -6.23 27.77
N PRO A 235 -14.66 -5.11 28.25
CA PRO A 235 -15.81 -5.12 29.17
C PRO A 235 -17.11 -5.59 28.51
N GLU A 236 -17.25 -5.50 27.18
CA GLU A 236 -18.47 -5.84 26.44
C GLU A 236 -18.49 -7.31 26.04
N SER A 237 -18.41 -8.20 27.05
CA SER A 237 -18.28 -9.65 26.86
C SER A 237 -17.04 -10.03 26.04
N GLY A 238 -15.92 -9.35 26.28
CA GLY A 238 -14.67 -9.50 25.54
C GLY A 238 -14.45 -8.40 24.49
N GLY A 239 -15.52 -7.82 23.94
CA GLY A 239 -15.41 -6.70 22.98
C GLY A 239 -15.13 -5.35 23.65
N VAL A 240 -14.73 -4.37 22.82
CA VAL A 240 -14.56 -2.97 23.19
C VAL A 240 -15.38 -2.07 22.27
N GLY A 241 -15.78 -0.89 22.77
CA GLY A 241 -16.45 0.11 21.94
C GLY A 241 -15.48 0.80 20.97
N THR A 242 -15.92 1.08 19.74
CA THR A 242 -15.12 1.79 18.74
C THR A 242 -15.97 2.74 17.89
N THR A 243 -15.31 3.53 17.04
CA THR A 243 -15.92 4.37 16.01
C THR A 243 -15.57 3.88 14.61
N ASP A 244 -16.36 4.27 13.63
CA ASP A 244 -16.12 3.98 12.21
C ASP A 244 -15.57 5.18 11.43
N SER A 245 -15.45 5.05 10.11
CA SER A 245 -15.00 6.09 9.17
C SER A 245 -15.87 7.36 9.17
N LEU A 246 -17.11 7.30 9.67
CA LEU A 246 -17.99 8.46 9.83
C LEU A 246 -17.89 9.08 11.23
N GLY A 247 -17.03 8.52 12.09
CA GLY A 247 -16.88 8.85 13.49
C GLY A 247 -18.13 8.58 14.33
N ARG A 248 -18.94 7.60 13.93
CA ARG A 248 -20.14 7.19 14.65
C ARG A 248 -19.76 6.22 15.77
N GLU A 249 -20.27 6.46 16.96
CA GLU A 249 -20.11 5.56 18.10
C GLU A 249 -21.14 4.41 18.07
N GLY A 250 -20.94 3.41 18.93
CA GLY A 250 -21.91 2.34 19.19
C GLY A 250 -21.53 0.97 18.62
N PHE A 251 -20.41 0.88 17.90
CA PHE A 251 -19.86 -0.39 17.43
C PHE A 251 -19.13 -1.13 18.55
N ILE A 252 -19.33 -2.44 18.62
CA ILE A 252 -18.55 -3.32 19.49
C ILE A 252 -17.61 -4.15 18.61
N ALA A 253 -16.32 -4.08 18.92
CA ALA A 253 -15.26 -4.68 18.14
C ALA A 253 -14.33 -5.55 18.99
N VAL A 254 -13.69 -6.51 18.33
CA VAL A 254 -12.50 -7.20 18.83
C VAL A 254 -11.32 -6.26 18.63
N GLU A 255 -10.66 -5.91 19.73
CA GLU A 255 -9.42 -5.15 19.70
C GLU A 255 -8.23 -6.11 19.65
N LYS A 256 -7.51 -6.05 18.53
CA LYS A 256 -6.27 -6.80 18.31
C LYS A 256 -5.09 -5.84 18.37
N LYS A 257 -3.99 -6.28 18.98
CA LYS A 257 -2.77 -5.50 19.15
C LYS A 257 -1.59 -6.28 18.63
N ILE A 258 -0.69 -5.59 17.96
CA ILE A 258 0.63 -6.09 17.60
C ILE A 258 1.66 -5.01 17.93
N SER A 259 2.81 -5.42 18.47
CA SER A 259 3.95 -4.55 18.62
C SER A 259 5.25 -5.28 18.34
N MET A 260 6.24 -4.56 17.84
CA MET A 260 7.59 -5.04 17.60
C MET A 260 8.59 -3.98 18.05
N ASP A 261 9.54 -4.40 18.87
CA ASP A 261 10.71 -3.63 19.27
C ASP A 261 11.91 -4.23 18.52
N LEU A 262 12.46 -3.49 17.57
CA LEU A 262 13.44 -3.98 16.61
C LEU A 262 14.72 -3.13 16.65
N ASP A 263 15.86 -3.79 16.76
CA ASP A 263 17.17 -3.22 16.45
C ASP A 263 17.33 -3.22 14.92
N ALA A 264 17.66 -2.07 14.34
CA ALA A 264 17.76 -1.87 12.90
C ALA A 264 19.15 -1.34 12.49
N ASP A 265 19.83 -2.13 11.65
CA ASP A 265 21.12 -1.78 11.05
C ASP A 265 20.92 -1.45 9.57
N PHE A 266 21.33 -0.26 9.15
CA PHE A 266 21.24 0.20 7.77
C PHE A 266 22.60 0.11 7.11
N GLU A 267 22.63 -0.42 5.89
CA GLU A 267 23.81 -0.47 5.03
C GLU A 267 23.43 0.06 3.66
N GLY A 268 24.22 0.97 3.10
CA GLY A 268 23.94 1.50 1.76
C GLY A 268 25.17 2.03 1.07
N ARG A 269 25.04 2.37 -0.20
CA ARG A 269 26.08 3.13 -0.94
C ARG A 269 25.81 4.62 -0.85
N THR A 270 26.84 5.42 -1.08
CA THR A 270 26.75 6.90 -1.08
C THR A 270 27.19 7.50 -2.40
N TRP A 271 26.63 8.65 -2.77
CA TRP A 271 27.03 9.43 -3.93
C TRP A 271 28.51 9.85 -3.88
N ARG A 272 29.18 9.89 -5.04
CA ARG A 272 30.59 10.34 -5.13
C ARG A 272 30.73 11.82 -5.40
N ASP A 273 29.68 12.45 -5.89
CA ASP A 273 29.64 13.82 -6.36
C ASP A 273 28.42 14.55 -5.78
N ASP A 274 28.59 15.86 -5.52
CA ASP A 274 27.51 16.71 -5.00
C ASP A 274 26.34 16.85 -6.00
N ALA A 275 26.55 16.51 -7.28
CA ALA A 275 25.48 16.51 -8.29
C ALA A 275 24.64 15.21 -8.28
N LYS A 276 24.94 14.24 -7.40
CA LYS A 276 24.23 12.96 -7.25
C LYS A 276 24.09 12.21 -8.59
N THR A 277 25.18 12.08 -9.34
CA THR A 277 25.18 11.43 -10.67
C THR A 277 26.01 10.16 -10.75
N ASP A 278 26.98 9.95 -9.83
CA ASP A 278 27.86 8.79 -9.80
C ASP A 278 27.77 8.10 -8.43
N CYS A 279 27.12 6.94 -8.37
CA CYS A 279 27.00 6.18 -7.13
C CYS A 279 28.34 5.54 -6.73
N GLY A 280 28.70 5.67 -5.46
CA GLY A 280 29.97 5.24 -4.92
C GLY A 280 30.06 3.75 -4.65
N ASN A 281 31.30 3.24 -4.67
CA ASN A 281 31.59 1.89 -4.17
C ASN A 281 31.81 1.85 -2.65
N ILE A 282 31.73 3.01 -1.97
CA ILE A 282 31.88 3.10 -0.53
C ILE A 282 30.53 2.74 0.08
N ARG A 283 30.53 1.73 0.96
CA ARG A 283 29.36 1.42 1.78
C ARG A 283 29.44 2.16 3.10
N TRP A 284 28.35 2.80 3.49
CA TRP A 284 28.13 3.28 4.84
C TRP A 284 27.34 2.23 5.62
N VAL A 285 27.52 2.23 6.94
CA VAL A 285 26.77 1.41 7.88
C VAL A 285 26.34 2.31 9.01
N MET A 286 25.05 2.30 9.33
CA MET A 286 24.47 2.96 10.48
C MET A 286 23.85 1.88 11.37
N SER A 287 24.54 1.57 12.46
CA SER A 287 24.12 0.56 13.42
C SER A 287 23.52 1.20 14.66
N ASP A 288 22.94 0.35 15.53
CA ASP A 288 22.40 0.75 16.83
C ASP A 288 21.19 1.71 16.72
N ASN A 289 20.38 1.57 15.65
CA ASN A 289 19.10 2.28 15.56
C ASN A 289 17.98 1.40 16.16
N GLU A 290 16.99 2.04 16.75
CA GLU A 290 15.82 1.36 17.31
C GLU A 290 14.58 1.69 16.47
N LEU A 291 13.82 0.67 16.11
CA LEU A 291 12.56 0.76 15.39
C LEU A 291 11.45 0.12 16.23
N TYR A 292 10.50 0.93 16.68
CA TYR A 292 9.27 0.46 17.30
C TYR A 292 8.14 0.52 16.29
N PHE A 293 7.43 -0.59 16.11
CA PHE A 293 6.16 -0.65 15.42
C PHE A 293 5.06 -1.09 16.39
N GLY A 294 3.94 -0.39 16.40
CA GLY A 294 2.74 -0.79 17.15
C GLY A 294 1.51 -0.58 16.28
N SER A 295 0.58 -1.53 16.28
CA SER A 295 -0.72 -1.35 15.63
C SER A 295 -1.83 -1.95 16.47
N THR A 296 -2.92 -1.20 16.59
CA THR A 296 -4.16 -1.65 17.20
C THR A 296 -5.27 -1.60 16.17
N SER A 297 -5.97 -2.72 15.96
CA SER A 297 -7.10 -2.80 15.03
C SER A 297 -8.39 -3.18 15.75
N TRP A 298 -9.50 -2.62 15.28
CA TRP A 298 -10.84 -2.87 15.80
C TRP A 298 -11.71 -3.49 14.72
N ILE A 299 -11.97 -4.79 14.85
CA ILE A 299 -12.81 -5.56 13.92
C ILE A 299 -14.17 -5.77 14.56
N GLU A 300 -15.21 -5.28 13.91
CA GLU A 300 -16.56 -5.26 14.43
C GLU A 300 -17.19 -6.66 14.47
N LEU A 301 -17.95 -6.94 15.54
CA LEU A 301 -18.41 -8.31 15.85
C LEU A 301 -19.53 -8.84 14.96
N GLU A 302 -20.47 -8.00 14.53
CA GLU A 302 -21.67 -8.41 13.80
C GLU A 302 -21.36 -8.70 12.33
N LYS A 303 -20.56 -7.84 11.68
CA LYS A 303 -20.25 -7.91 10.25
C LYS A 303 -18.85 -8.42 9.94
N GLU A 304 -17.98 -8.54 10.96
CA GLU A 304 -16.57 -8.95 10.80
C GLU A 304 -15.75 -7.92 9.98
N ASP A 305 -16.16 -6.65 10.01
CA ASP A 305 -15.52 -5.56 9.25
C ASP A 305 -14.49 -4.81 10.11
N LEU A 306 -13.33 -4.48 9.53
CA LEU A 306 -12.40 -3.52 10.14
C LEU A 306 -13.07 -2.14 10.23
N LYS A 307 -13.13 -1.54 11.42
CA LYS A 307 -13.64 -0.18 11.61
C LYS A 307 -12.56 0.87 11.70
N ARG A 308 -11.41 0.49 12.26
CA ARG A 308 -10.27 1.38 12.48
C ARG A 308 -9.01 0.56 12.69
N ALA A 309 -7.88 1.07 12.23
CA ALA A 309 -6.55 0.69 12.68
C ALA A 309 -5.78 1.95 13.12
N ASP A 310 -5.08 1.88 14.25
CA ASP A 310 -4.21 2.93 14.79
C ASP A 310 -2.79 2.37 14.85
N SER A 311 -1.95 2.84 13.94
CA SER A 311 -0.58 2.37 13.76
C SER A 311 0.40 3.47 14.15
N GLN A 312 1.45 3.07 14.84
CA GLN A 312 2.50 3.91 15.37
C GLN A 312 3.85 3.33 14.97
N LEU A 313 4.72 4.17 14.43
CA LEU A 313 6.09 3.86 14.10
C LEU A 313 6.97 4.89 14.80
N SER A 314 7.97 4.44 15.53
CA SER A 314 8.97 5.31 16.16
C SER A 314 10.35 4.81 15.77
N PHE A 315 11.10 5.66 15.09
CA PHE A 315 12.49 5.41 14.75
C PHE A 315 13.37 6.25 15.67
N SER A 316 14.40 5.65 16.26
CA SER A 316 15.45 6.33 17.00
C SER A 316 16.79 6.04 16.36
N ASP A 317 17.54 7.08 16.01
CA ASP A 317 18.90 6.91 15.53
C ASP A 317 19.90 6.62 16.67
N ILE A 318 21.17 6.40 16.30
CA ILE A 318 22.29 6.17 17.22
C ILE A 318 22.52 7.31 18.23
N ASP A 319 22.11 8.54 17.92
CA ASP A 319 22.19 9.71 18.79
C ASP A 319 20.95 9.85 19.69
N SER A 320 20.06 8.84 19.68
CA SER A 320 18.77 8.83 20.38
C SER A 320 17.80 9.92 19.92
N VAL A 321 17.97 10.39 18.69
CA VAL A 321 17.08 11.35 18.05
C VAL A 321 15.93 10.58 17.43
N THR A 322 14.71 10.97 17.79
CA THR A 322 13.50 10.22 17.45
C THR A 322 12.69 10.89 16.34
N THR A 323 12.15 10.07 15.45
CA THR A 323 11.11 10.42 14.47
C THR A 323 9.91 9.51 14.70
N ASN A 324 8.75 10.11 14.91
CA ASN A 324 7.51 9.42 15.21
C ASN A 324 6.51 9.60 14.08
N LEU A 325 5.80 8.53 13.73
CA LEU A 325 4.66 8.53 12.82
C LEU A 325 3.49 7.85 13.54
N ARG A 326 2.33 8.51 13.56
CA ARG A 326 1.06 7.88 13.94
C ARG A 326 0.10 8.01 12.77
N ALA A 327 -0.45 6.90 12.31
CA ALA A 327 -1.43 6.86 11.23
C ALA A 327 -2.69 6.13 11.70
N VAL A 328 -3.86 6.67 11.33
CA VAL A 328 -5.16 6.04 11.58
C VAL A 328 -5.87 5.84 10.24
N THR A 329 -6.33 4.62 10.00
CA THR A 329 -7.07 4.22 8.80
C THR A 329 -8.41 3.60 9.19
N TYR A 330 -9.44 3.74 8.35
CA TYR A 330 -10.81 3.32 8.67
C TYR A 330 -11.39 2.24 7.74
N ASP A 331 -10.57 1.65 6.87
CA ASP A 331 -10.95 0.54 5.99
C ASP A 331 -9.75 -0.38 5.68
N ALA A 332 -10.03 -1.65 5.38
CA ALA A 332 -9.04 -2.65 4.95
C ALA A 332 -8.69 -2.54 3.46
N SER A 333 -9.50 -1.82 2.67
CA SER A 333 -9.33 -1.63 1.21
C SER A 333 -8.10 -0.84 0.79
N GLY A 334 -7.29 -0.39 1.77
CA GLY A 334 -6.02 0.27 1.52
C GLY A 334 -6.16 1.69 0.96
N ILE A 335 -5.24 2.52 1.41
CA ILE A 335 -4.23 3.17 0.56
C ILE A 335 -4.35 2.69 -0.91
N GLY A 336 -5.20 3.28 -1.75
CA GLY A 336 -5.44 2.83 -3.13
C GLY A 336 -4.19 2.80 -4.04
N GLY A 337 -4.40 2.35 -5.29
CA GLY A 337 -3.37 2.03 -6.28
C GLY A 337 -2.44 0.90 -5.85
N LEU A 338 -1.66 1.12 -4.80
CA LEU A 338 -0.87 0.14 -4.06
C LEU A 338 -1.71 -0.71 -3.09
N GLY A 339 -3.01 -0.42 -2.96
CA GLY A 339 -3.93 -1.05 -2.00
C GLY A 339 -4.12 -2.55 -2.17
N ALA A 340 -3.82 -3.09 -3.35
CA ALA A 340 -3.74 -4.54 -3.55
C ALA A 340 -2.40 -5.13 -3.10
N LEU A 341 -1.30 -4.38 -3.26
CA LEU A 341 0.05 -4.86 -2.98
C LEU A 341 0.43 -4.72 -1.50
N VAL A 342 0.14 -3.60 -0.85
CA VAL A 342 0.59 -3.36 0.53
C VAL A 342 0.04 -4.42 1.49
N PRO A 343 -1.28 -4.76 1.49
CA PRO A 343 -1.79 -5.87 2.28
C PRO A 343 -1.12 -7.20 1.91
N THR A 344 -0.85 -7.44 0.62
CA THR A 344 -0.20 -8.66 0.14
C THR A 344 1.24 -8.80 0.64
N LEU A 345 2.01 -7.71 0.61
CA LEU A 345 3.42 -7.67 1.02
C LEU A 345 3.56 -7.64 2.55
N SER A 346 2.62 -7.01 3.26
CA SER A 346 2.63 -6.91 4.72
C SER A 346 1.99 -8.10 5.44
N PHE A 347 1.05 -8.82 4.79
CA PHE A 347 0.40 -10.01 5.33
C PHE A 347 1.38 -11.01 5.98
N PRO A 348 2.48 -11.43 5.32
CA PRO A 348 3.40 -12.40 5.89
C PRO A 348 4.44 -11.77 6.85
N LEU A 349 4.40 -10.45 7.07
CA LEU A 349 5.30 -9.73 7.98
C LEU A 349 4.72 -9.60 9.39
N THR A 350 3.55 -10.19 9.65
CA THR A 350 2.97 -10.31 11.00
C THR A 350 2.56 -11.76 11.26
N PRO A 351 2.45 -12.21 12.53
CA PRO A 351 2.00 -13.57 12.82
C PRO A 351 0.64 -13.88 12.18
N ILE A 352 0.60 -14.82 11.23
CA ILE A 352 -0.63 -15.14 10.50
C ILE A 352 -1.66 -15.77 11.45
N GLU A 353 -2.88 -15.23 11.45
CA GLU A 353 -4.02 -15.84 12.16
C GLU A 353 -4.49 -17.08 11.40
N LEU A 354 -4.24 -18.26 11.99
CA LEU A 354 -4.41 -19.53 11.28
C LEU A 354 -5.88 -19.86 10.99
N HIS A 355 -6.81 -19.45 11.85
CA HIS A 355 -8.24 -19.68 11.60
C HIS A 355 -8.80 -18.70 10.58
N ASP A 356 -8.38 -17.44 10.62
CA ASP A 356 -8.73 -16.45 9.61
C ASP A 356 -8.26 -16.89 8.20
N PHE A 357 -7.01 -17.36 8.09
CA PHE A 357 -6.47 -17.81 6.82
C PHE A 357 -7.01 -19.18 6.37
N PHE A 358 -6.90 -20.23 7.20
CA PHE A 358 -7.27 -21.59 6.78
C PHE A 358 -8.77 -21.90 6.94
N GLY A 359 -9.52 -21.10 7.70
CA GLY A 359 -10.90 -21.39 8.07
C GLY A 359 -11.06 -22.77 8.68
N GLU A 360 -12.02 -23.53 8.16
CA GLU A 360 -12.30 -24.90 8.59
C GLU A 360 -11.48 -25.96 7.83
N ALA A 361 -10.44 -25.56 7.08
CA ALA A 361 -9.58 -26.50 6.37
C ALA A 361 -8.87 -27.45 7.35
N VAL A 362 -8.86 -28.74 7.02
CA VAL A 362 -8.22 -29.76 7.87
C VAL A 362 -6.73 -29.83 7.55
N ILE A 363 -5.90 -29.35 8.47
CA ILE A 363 -4.45 -29.44 8.42
C ILE A 363 -4.01 -30.88 8.66
N LYS A 364 -3.51 -31.53 7.60
CA LYS A 364 -2.95 -32.89 7.60
C LYS A 364 -1.96 -33.02 6.45
N GLU A 365 -1.03 -33.98 6.55
CA GLU A 365 -0.07 -34.28 5.48
C GLU A 365 -0.77 -34.42 4.11
N GLY A 366 -0.29 -33.64 3.14
CA GLY A 366 -0.75 -33.62 1.75
C GLY A 366 -2.00 -32.78 1.48
N ALA A 367 -2.60 -32.14 2.49
CA ALA A 367 -3.67 -31.17 2.27
C ALA A 367 -3.14 -29.93 1.56
N ARG A 368 -3.92 -29.36 0.65
CA ARG A 368 -3.51 -28.18 -0.13
C ARG A 368 -4.71 -27.37 -0.60
N SER A 369 -4.47 -26.08 -0.81
CA SER A 369 -5.41 -25.09 -1.40
C SER A 369 -6.17 -25.59 -2.64
N SER A 370 -5.54 -26.37 -3.52
CA SER A 370 -6.14 -26.90 -4.75
C SER A 370 -6.99 -28.16 -4.59
N ASP A 371 -7.21 -28.66 -3.37
CA ASP A 371 -8.08 -29.82 -3.15
C ASP A 371 -9.54 -29.44 -3.47
N PRO A 372 -10.27 -30.25 -4.27
CA PRO A 372 -11.58 -29.87 -4.82
C PRO A 372 -12.70 -29.72 -3.78
N ASP A 373 -12.48 -30.21 -2.56
CA ASP A 373 -13.41 -30.09 -1.45
C ASP A 373 -13.24 -28.75 -0.69
N LEU A 374 -12.15 -28.01 -0.97
CA LEU A 374 -11.89 -26.67 -0.45
C LEU A 374 -12.37 -25.66 -1.50
N ASN A 375 -13.38 -24.85 -1.14
CA ASN A 375 -13.78 -23.70 -1.96
C ASN A 375 -12.81 -22.53 -1.72
N TRP A 376 -11.54 -22.74 -2.02
CA TRP A 376 -10.46 -21.78 -1.76
C TRP A 376 -10.53 -20.61 -2.75
N ASN A 377 -10.52 -19.39 -2.23
CA ASN A 377 -10.69 -18.14 -3.01
C ASN A 377 -9.66 -17.08 -2.57
N SER A 378 -8.39 -17.47 -2.50
CA SER A 378 -7.28 -16.57 -2.18
C SER A 378 -6.14 -16.84 -3.15
N ASP A 379 -5.39 -15.80 -3.49
CA ASP A 379 -4.22 -15.85 -4.38
C ASP A 379 -3.01 -16.54 -3.72
N TRP A 380 -3.11 -16.85 -2.41
CA TRP A 380 -2.13 -17.65 -1.69
C TRP A 380 -2.44 -19.14 -1.83
N ASN A 381 -1.55 -19.84 -2.53
CA ASN A 381 -1.56 -21.30 -2.59
C ASN A 381 -0.77 -21.88 -1.42
N TRP A 382 -1.28 -22.93 -0.79
CA TRP A 382 -0.60 -23.61 0.31
C TRP A 382 -0.62 -25.14 0.20
N GLU A 383 0.38 -25.79 0.81
CA GLU A 383 0.49 -27.24 0.95
C GLU A 383 1.06 -27.64 2.33
N VAL A 384 0.38 -28.57 3.00
CA VAL A 384 0.79 -29.13 4.29
C VAL A 384 1.71 -30.32 4.07
N LYS A 385 2.93 -30.24 4.62
CA LYS A 385 3.92 -31.30 4.57
C LYS A 385 3.72 -32.31 5.71
N LYS A 386 4.59 -33.32 5.74
CA LYS A 386 4.57 -34.36 6.76
C LYS A 386 4.88 -33.79 8.15
N GLU A 387 4.18 -34.28 9.17
CA GLU A 387 4.44 -33.93 10.57
C GLU A 387 5.90 -34.22 10.96
N VAL A 388 6.55 -33.24 11.58
CA VAL A 388 7.93 -33.32 12.05
C VAL A 388 8.02 -33.06 13.55
N SER A 389 9.03 -33.64 14.19
CA SER A 389 9.38 -33.31 15.57
C SER A 389 10.40 -32.19 15.56
N ASP A 390 9.95 -30.97 15.80
CA ASP A 390 10.80 -29.80 15.98
C ASP A 390 11.45 -29.81 17.38
N SER A 391 12.71 -29.38 17.46
CA SER A 391 13.47 -29.41 18.73
C SER A 391 12.94 -28.44 19.77
N THR A 392 12.30 -27.35 19.34
CA THR A 392 11.86 -26.24 20.19
C THR A 392 10.36 -26.35 20.48
N HIS A 393 9.56 -26.68 19.45
CA HIS A 393 8.11 -26.59 19.51
C HIS A 393 7.39 -27.96 19.57
N GLY A 394 8.12 -29.06 19.43
CA GLY A 394 7.59 -30.43 19.48
C GLY A 394 6.97 -30.86 18.15
N LEU A 395 5.87 -31.62 18.18
CA LEU A 395 5.20 -32.08 16.95
C LEU A 395 4.49 -30.92 16.25
N VAL A 396 4.87 -30.68 15.00
CA VAL A 396 4.36 -29.59 14.15
C VAL A 396 4.16 -30.06 12.71
N TYR A 397 3.25 -29.40 12.00
CA TYR A 397 3.07 -29.56 10.56
C TYR A 397 3.73 -28.39 9.84
N PRO A 398 4.75 -28.63 8.99
CA PRO A 398 5.25 -27.61 8.09
C PRO A 398 4.20 -27.31 7.02
N VAL A 399 3.97 -26.04 6.74
CA VAL A 399 3.08 -25.57 5.68
C VAL A 399 3.86 -24.60 4.82
N GLU A 400 3.89 -24.87 3.51
CA GLU A 400 4.51 -23.97 2.54
C GLU A 400 3.41 -23.22 1.81
N MET A 401 3.57 -21.91 1.67
CA MET A 401 2.65 -21.00 1.03
C MET A 401 3.37 -20.20 -0.05
N ALA A 402 2.68 -19.87 -1.14
CA ALA A 402 3.21 -19.03 -2.20
C ALA A 402 2.08 -18.20 -2.84
N HIS A 403 2.37 -16.94 -3.14
CA HIS A 403 1.46 -16.07 -3.88
C HIS A 403 1.50 -16.39 -5.37
N GLU A 404 0.34 -16.64 -5.97
CA GLU A 404 0.23 -17.08 -7.36
C GLU A 404 0.65 -15.99 -8.35
N ASP A 405 0.12 -14.78 -8.22
CA ASP A 405 0.35 -13.73 -9.21
C ASP A 405 1.76 -13.15 -9.17
N ILE A 406 2.28 -12.82 -7.99
CA ILE A 406 3.69 -12.38 -7.82
C ILE A 406 4.63 -13.46 -8.39
N GLY A 407 4.39 -14.73 -8.07
CA GLY A 407 5.16 -15.87 -8.54
C GLY A 407 5.17 -16.06 -10.07
N ARG A 408 4.13 -15.57 -10.75
CA ARG A 408 4.02 -15.62 -12.21
C ARG A 408 4.63 -14.39 -12.89
N CYS A 409 4.65 -13.26 -12.20
CA CYS A 409 4.91 -11.97 -12.84
C CYS A 409 6.22 -11.31 -12.47
N TYR A 410 6.45 -11.00 -11.20
CA TYR A 410 7.53 -10.08 -10.82
C TYR A 410 8.51 -10.70 -9.82
N GLY A 411 8.52 -12.02 -9.64
CA GLY A 411 9.47 -12.70 -8.75
C GLY A 411 8.79 -13.79 -7.93
N HIS A 412 8.84 -13.71 -6.61
CA HIS A 412 8.19 -14.66 -5.72
C HIS A 412 7.75 -14.03 -4.40
N ALA A 413 6.70 -14.58 -3.79
CA ALA A 413 6.34 -14.30 -2.40
C ALA A 413 5.97 -15.63 -1.74
N THR A 414 6.80 -16.09 -0.80
CA THR A 414 6.67 -17.41 -0.18
C THR A 414 6.67 -17.30 1.34
N VAL A 415 5.92 -18.19 1.99
CA VAL A 415 5.85 -18.28 3.45
C VAL A 415 5.97 -19.72 3.90
N SER A 416 6.92 -19.99 4.78
CA SER A 416 7.06 -21.29 5.45
C SER A 416 6.57 -21.18 6.89
N LEU A 417 5.56 -21.96 7.25
CA LEU A 417 4.98 -21.99 8.60
C LEU A 417 5.29 -23.32 9.30
N LEU A 418 5.49 -23.28 10.61
CA LEU A 418 5.32 -24.45 11.48
C LEU A 418 4.03 -24.27 12.28
N VAL A 419 3.06 -25.14 12.03
CA VAL A 419 1.73 -25.07 12.64
C VAL A 419 1.59 -26.15 13.71
N LYS A 420 1.03 -25.76 14.87
CA LYS A 420 0.81 -26.67 16.00
C LYS A 420 -0.67 -26.69 16.37
N LYS A 421 -1.19 -27.89 16.64
CA LYS A 421 -2.58 -28.08 17.08
C LYS A 421 -2.86 -27.31 18.38
N GLY A 422 -4.01 -26.61 18.41
CA GLY A 422 -4.47 -25.82 19.55
C GLY A 422 -3.73 -24.49 19.72
N SER A 423 -3.14 -23.98 18.64
CA SER A 423 -2.48 -22.67 18.57
C SER A 423 -3.21 -21.83 17.52
N PRO A 424 -3.63 -20.60 17.83
CA PRO A 424 -4.28 -19.71 16.85
C PRO A 424 -3.26 -19.05 15.90
N TRP A 425 -1.99 -18.94 16.30
CA TRP A 425 -0.87 -18.46 15.48
C TRP A 425 0.17 -19.56 15.21
N PRO A 426 0.98 -19.45 14.14
CA PRO A 426 2.10 -20.34 13.89
C PRO A 426 3.14 -20.25 15.01
N VAL A 427 3.88 -21.35 15.20
CA VAL A 427 4.97 -21.39 16.20
C VAL A 427 6.29 -20.88 15.62
N TYR A 428 6.38 -20.87 14.29
CA TYR A 428 7.48 -20.35 13.50
C TYR A 428 6.90 -19.94 12.14
N GLN A 429 7.37 -18.82 11.60
CA GLN A 429 6.98 -18.28 10.31
C GLN A 429 8.20 -17.65 9.64
N ARG A 430 8.41 -17.94 8.36
CA ARG A 430 9.44 -17.32 7.55
C ARG A 430 8.82 -16.81 6.26
N ALA A 431 8.89 -15.50 6.05
CA ALA A 431 8.51 -14.83 4.81
C ALA A 431 9.75 -14.58 3.95
N ASP A 432 9.61 -14.77 2.65
CA ASP A 432 10.61 -14.47 1.62
C ASP A 432 9.89 -13.93 0.39
N ILE A 433 10.05 -12.63 0.15
CA ILE A 433 9.44 -11.88 -0.95
C ILE A 433 10.54 -11.26 -1.80
N LEU A 434 10.41 -11.39 -3.11
CA LEU A 434 11.26 -10.78 -4.12
C LEU A 434 10.37 -10.19 -5.21
N LEU A 435 10.48 -8.88 -5.41
CA LEU A 435 9.90 -8.15 -6.53
C LEU A 435 11.03 -7.62 -7.40
N ASP A 436 11.00 -7.96 -8.69
CA ASP A 436 12.03 -7.68 -9.68
C ASP A 436 11.35 -7.53 -11.04
N LYS A 437 11.38 -6.31 -11.58
CA LYS A 437 10.74 -5.99 -12.86
C LYS A 437 11.39 -6.75 -14.03
N ASP A 438 12.69 -7.03 -13.96
CA ASP A 438 13.41 -7.76 -15.02
C ASP A 438 12.94 -9.22 -15.15
N GLN A 439 12.21 -9.74 -14.16
CA GLN A 439 11.63 -11.08 -14.18
C GLN A 439 10.23 -11.15 -14.80
N GLN A 440 9.73 -10.04 -15.38
CA GLN A 440 8.42 -9.97 -16.02
C GLN A 440 8.21 -11.08 -17.07
N THR A 441 7.09 -11.79 -16.95
CA THR A 441 6.66 -12.79 -17.92
C THR A 441 5.52 -12.29 -18.81
N SER A 442 5.29 -12.93 -19.96
CA SER A 442 4.26 -12.52 -20.93
C SER A 442 2.81 -12.75 -20.48
N ASP A 443 2.60 -13.37 -19.32
CA ASP A 443 1.27 -13.81 -18.85
C ASP A 443 0.68 -12.87 -17.77
N CYS A 444 1.18 -11.63 -17.68
CA CYS A 444 0.89 -10.67 -16.61
C CYS A 444 -0.32 -9.77 -16.84
N ASP A 445 -1.42 -10.31 -17.37
CA ASP A 445 -2.64 -9.55 -17.66
C ASP A 445 -3.36 -8.99 -16.40
N PHE A 446 -3.11 -9.56 -15.21
CA PHE A 446 -3.83 -9.20 -13.98
C PHE A 446 -3.21 -8.04 -13.20
N LEU A 447 -1.87 -7.96 -13.13
CA LEU A 447 -1.24 -6.83 -12.47
C LEU A 447 -1.29 -5.57 -13.33
N VAL A 448 -1.33 -5.66 -14.66
CA VAL A 448 -1.48 -4.53 -15.59
C VAL A 448 -2.79 -3.72 -15.41
N SER A 449 -3.82 -4.27 -14.73
CA SER A 449 -5.04 -3.53 -14.39
C SER A 449 -5.03 -2.81 -13.04
N THR A 450 -4.08 -3.14 -12.17
CA THR A 450 -3.97 -2.59 -10.80
C THR A 450 -2.64 -1.83 -10.59
N LEU A 451 -1.62 -2.23 -11.34
CA LEU A 451 -0.32 -1.63 -11.53
C LEU A 451 -0.16 -1.47 -13.04
N SER A 452 -0.35 -0.28 -13.58
CA SER A 452 0.15 0.01 -14.93
C SER A 452 1.62 -0.45 -15.03
N ASP A 453 2.07 -0.88 -16.22
CA ASP A 453 3.49 -1.26 -16.47
C ASP A 453 4.48 -0.14 -16.06
N GLU A 454 3.97 1.06 -15.78
CA GLU A 454 4.63 2.27 -15.27
C GLU A 454 4.91 2.26 -13.74
N ILE A 455 4.20 1.47 -12.92
CA ILE A 455 4.22 1.61 -11.44
C ILE A 455 5.33 0.82 -10.74
N LEU A 456 5.79 -0.33 -11.28
CA LEU A 456 6.94 -1.03 -10.69
C LEU A 456 8.24 -0.42 -11.23
N PRO A 457 9.02 0.30 -10.40
CA PRO A 457 10.25 0.95 -10.86
C PRO A 457 11.30 -0.07 -11.27
N ASP A 458 12.24 0.32 -12.11
CA ASP A 458 13.40 -0.52 -12.41
C ASP A 458 14.22 -0.76 -11.12
N GLY A 459 14.46 -2.03 -10.82
CA GLY A 459 15.15 -2.45 -9.61
C GLY A 459 14.63 -3.76 -9.02
N THR A 460 15.11 -4.05 -7.82
CA THR A 460 14.77 -5.25 -7.06
C THR A 460 14.48 -4.88 -5.61
N LEU A 461 13.32 -5.33 -5.10
CA LEU A 461 12.93 -5.28 -3.70
C LEU A 461 12.91 -6.70 -3.15
N ALA A 462 13.74 -6.97 -2.13
CA ALA A 462 13.76 -8.23 -1.41
C ALA A 462 13.40 -8.01 0.06
N ILE A 463 12.43 -8.75 0.58
CA ILE A 463 11.98 -8.69 1.96
C ILE A 463 12.03 -10.11 2.55
N GLY A 464 12.85 -10.32 3.57
CA GLY A 464 12.90 -11.54 4.36
C GLY A 464 12.50 -11.25 5.79
N MET A 465 11.69 -12.12 6.41
CA MET A 465 11.35 -11.96 7.83
C MET A 465 11.10 -13.31 8.50
N THR A 466 11.81 -13.56 9.60
CA THR A 466 11.65 -14.79 10.39
C THR A 466 11.12 -14.49 11.78
N LEU A 467 9.93 -15.02 12.07
CA LEU A 467 9.27 -14.97 13.36
C LEU A 467 9.32 -16.34 14.05
N SER A 468 9.64 -16.35 15.34
CA SER A 468 9.62 -17.57 16.15
C SER A 468 8.97 -17.33 17.51
N ARG A 469 8.00 -18.17 17.86
CA ARG A 469 7.25 -18.00 19.10
C ARG A 469 8.11 -18.29 20.32
N THR A 470 8.09 -17.38 21.29
CA THR A 470 8.76 -17.55 22.59
C THR A 470 7.77 -17.99 23.67
N SER A 471 6.57 -17.39 23.71
CA SER A 471 5.56 -17.69 24.71
C SER A 471 4.15 -17.65 24.10
N TYR A 472 3.18 -18.25 24.78
CA TYR A 472 1.75 -18.17 24.43
C TYR A 472 0.91 -18.29 25.69
N SER A 473 -0.02 -17.37 25.84
CA SER A 473 -1.08 -17.41 26.84
C SER A 473 -2.41 -17.56 26.13
N SER A 474 -3.18 -18.57 26.53
CA SER A 474 -4.51 -18.79 25.95
C SER A 474 -5.56 -17.95 26.65
N GLY A 475 -6.43 -17.34 25.86
CA GLY A 475 -7.57 -16.57 26.30
C GLY A 475 -8.68 -17.43 26.91
N SER A 476 -9.67 -16.75 27.49
CA SER A 476 -10.73 -17.40 28.26
C SER A 476 -11.89 -17.90 27.40
N THR A 477 -12.30 -17.09 26.42
CA THR A 477 -13.57 -17.25 25.69
C THR A 477 -13.33 -17.07 24.20
N VAL A 478 -13.82 -18.00 23.40
CA VAL A 478 -13.75 -17.93 21.92
C VAL A 478 -14.53 -16.70 21.45
N ILE A 479 -14.00 -16.01 20.44
CA ILE A 479 -14.69 -14.89 19.83
C ILE A 479 -15.95 -15.39 19.10
N ASP A 480 -17.08 -14.75 19.37
CA ASP A 480 -18.37 -15.06 18.77
C ASP A 480 -18.64 -14.06 17.63
N TRP A 481 -18.05 -14.34 16.46
CA TRP A 481 -18.25 -13.56 15.24
C TRP A 481 -19.68 -13.71 14.72
N GLY A 482 -20.22 -12.67 14.08
CA GLY A 482 -21.60 -12.62 13.61
C GLY A 482 -22.62 -12.42 14.74
N ARG A 483 -22.17 -11.97 15.93
CA ARG A 483 -23.05 -11.78 17.09
C ARG A 483 -23.78 -10.45 17.00
N ASP A 484 -25.11 -10.53 17.10
CA ASP A 484 -25.96 -9.34 17.27
C ASP A 484 -25.66 -8.61 18.60
N TYR A 485 -25.56 -7.29 18.52
CA TYR A 485 -25.63 -6.39 19.67
C TYR A 485 -26.51 -5.18 19.36
N ILE A 486 -26.88 -4.44 20.40
CA ILE A 486 -27.77 -3.28 20.27
C ILE A 486 -26.91 -2.03 20.34
N GLY A 487 -27.13 -1.10 19.42
CA GLY A 487 -26.51 0.23 19.48
C GLY A 487 -25.61 0.56 18.30
N SER A 488 -25.32 -0.40 17.41
CA SER A 488 -24.65 -0.11 16.14
C SER A 488 -25.54 0.80 15.26
N PRO A 489 -24.99 1.90 14.71
CA PRO A 489 -25.65 2.69 13.69
C PRO A 489 -25.99 1.84 12.46
N SER A 490 -27.11 2.15 11.80
CA SER A 490 -27.45 1.48 10.53
C SER A 490 -26.61 2.00 9.36
N ASP A 491 -26.47 1.22 8.29
CA ASP A 491 -25.61 1.59 7.14
C ASP A 491 -25.99 2.90 6.43
N GLY A 492 -27.23 3.36 6.57
CA GLY A 492 -27.69 4.63 5.99
C GLY A 492 -27.71 5.80 6.99
N GLU A 493 -27.40 5.55 8.26
CA GLU A 493 -27.50 6.55 9.33
C GLU A 493 -26.28 7.48 9.35
N ASP A 494 -26.52 8.78 9.51
CA ASP A 494 -25.49 9.84 9.50
C ASP A 494 -24.63 9.90 8.22
N ARG A 495 -25.02 9.18 7.16
CA ARG A 495 -24.46 9.42 5.83
C ARG A 495 -24.98 10.75 5.28
N PRO A 496 -24.10 11.63 4.77
CA PRO A 496 -24.48 12.79 3.98
C PRO A 496 -25.57 12.43 2.96
N GLY A 497 -26.61 13.25 2.87
CA GLY A 497 -27.77 12.96 2.01
C GLY A 497 -27.41 12.85 0.52
N SER A 498 -28.37 12.41 -0.30
CA SER A 498 -28.20 12.27 -1.76
C SER A 498 -28.11 13.60 -2.53
N ALA A 499 -27.94 14.73 -1.83
CA ALA A 499 -27.79 16.06 -2.42
C ALA A 499 -26.35 16.28 -2.91
N LYS A 500 -25.76 15.26 -3.54
CA LYS A 500 -24.48 15.41 -4.22
C LYS A 500 -24.67 16.28 -5.45
N GLU A 501 -23.76 17.19 -5.69
CA GLU A 501 -23.88 18.17 -6.77
C GLU A 501 -22.87 17.91 -7.88
N ASN A 502 -23.25 18.29 -9.10
CA ASN A 502 -22.31 18.30 -10.21
C ASN A 502 -21.38 19.50 -10.06
N TRP A 503 -20.12 19.32 -10.43
CA TRP A 503 -19.18 20.42 -10.53
C TRP A 503 -19.58 21.37 -11.65
N VAL A 504 -19.41 22.66 -11.41
CA VAL A 504 -19.49 23.68 -12.47
C VAL A 504 -18.07 23.87 -12.98
N ASP A 505 -17.24 24.56 -12.21
CA ASP A 505 -15.82 24.80 -12.51
C ASP A 505 -14.91 24.28 -11.37
N SER A 506 -15.48 23.84 -10.25
CA SER A 506 -14.80 23.40 -9.02
C SER A 506 -15.76 22.55 -8.17
N ILE A 507 -15.26 21.98 -7.07
CA ILE A 507 -16.14 21.52 -5.98
C ILE A 507 -16.97 22.71 -5.48
N ARG A 508 -18.18 22.41 -5.00
CA ARG A 508 -19.02 23.39 -4.30
C ARG A 508 -18.54 23.56 -2.87
N ASP A 509 -18.29 24.79 -2.45
CA ASP A 509 -17.76 25.07 -1.13
C ASP A 509 -18.89 25.39 -0.14
N GLU A 510 -19.59 26.51 -0.35
CA GLU A 510 -20.66 27.02 0.54
C GLU A 510 -20.23 27.20 2.01
N SER A 511 -18.92 27.21 2.29
CA SER A 511 -18.39 27.37 3.65
C SER A 511 -18.79 28.72 4.27
N GLU A 512 -19.34 28.65 5.49
CA GLU A 512 -19.51 29.82 6.35
C GLU A 512 -18.36 29.99 7.36
N ILE A 513 -17.50 28.98 7.50
CA ILE A 513 -16.40 28.93 8.48
C ILE A 513 -15.18 29.68 7.93
N ARG A 514 -14.85 29.45 6.66
CA ARG A 514 -13.81 30.15 5.90
C ARG A 514 -14.41 31.38 5.23
N GLN A 515 -13.77 32.53 5.42
CA GLN A 515 -14.11 33.74 4.66
C GLN A 515 -13.39 33.69 3.32
N PHE A 516 -14.04 34.19 2.25
CA PHE A 516 -13.54 34.12 0.87
C PHE A 516 -13.48 32.66 0.41
N ASP A 517 -14.66 32.08 0.19
CA ASP A 517 -14.85 30.73 -0.33
C ASP A 517 -14.33 30.62 -1.77
N ILE A 518 -14.34 29.40 -2.33
CA ILE A 518 -13.80 29.18 -3.68
C ILE A 518 -14.63 29.90 -4.75
N GLU A 519 -15.95 30.01 -4.58
CA GLU A 519 -16.82 30.71 -5.52
C GLU A 519 -16.52 32.22 -5.55
N ASP A 520 -16.29 32.84 -4.39
CA ASP A 520 -15.84 34.23 -4.27
C ASP A 520 -14.44 34.42 -4.90
N ALA A 521 -13.54 33.46 -4.70
CA ALA A 521 -12.19 33.48 -5.25
C ALA A 521 -12.20 33.41 -6.77
N ILE A 522 -12.93 32.44 -7.35
CA ILE A 522 -13.10 32.29 -8.80
C ILE A 522 -13.79 33.53 -9.38
N SER A 523 -14.85 34.03 -8.75
CA SER A 523 -15.55 35.23 -9.20
C SER A 523 -14.62 36.44 -9.26
N CYS A 524 -13.78 36.61 -8.23
CA CYS A 524 -12.80 37.69 -8.20
C CYS A 524 -11.70 37.53 -9.26
N LEU A 525 -11.22 36.31 -9.47
CA LEU A 525 -10.25 35.99 -10.52
C LEU A 525 -10.79 36.40 -11.89
N LYS A 526 -12.02 35.97 -12.23
CA LYS A 526 -12.67 36.29 -13.51
C LYS A 526 -12.89 37.80 -13.70
N GLU A 527 -13.24 38.53 -12.64
CA GLU A 527 -13.47 39.99 -12.71
C GLU A 527 -12.18 40.79 -12.90
N LYS A 528 -11.13 40.48 -12.12
CA LYS A 528 -9.89 41.28 -12.10
C LYS A 528 -8.85 40.86 -13.12
N PHE A 529 -8.80 39.57 -13.46
CA PHE A 529 -7.77 39.00 -14.32
C PHE A 529 -8.38 38.26 -15.53
N PRO A 530 -9.25 38.93 -16.33
CA PRO A 530 -10.01 38.30 -17.41
C PRO A 530 -9.16 37.67 -18.54
N THR A 531 -7.88 38.01 -18.61
CA THR A 531 -6.94 37.48 -19.62
C THR A 531 -5.93 36.49 -19.02
N ASN A 532 -6.09 36.09 -17.76
CA ASN A 532 -5.22 35.10 -17.13
C ASN A 532 -5.53 33.70 -17.70
N PRO A 533 -4.52 32.84 -17.96
CA PRO A 533 -4.74 31.48 -18.46
C PRO A 533 -5.79 30.70 -17.66
N ALA A 534 -5.75 30.76 -16.33
CA ALA A 534 -6.75 30.09 -15.49
C ALA A 534 -8.17 30.62 -15.71
N THR A 535 -8.33 31.93 -15.94
CA THR A 535 -9.67 32.49 -16.26
C THR A 535 -10.15 32.02 -17.62
N LEU A 536 -9.26 31.97 -18.62
CA LEU A 536 -9.59 31.49 -19.96
C LEU A 536 -10.00 30.02 -19.91
N ALA A 537 -9.24 29.18 -19.19
CA ALA A 537 -9.55 27.77 -18.97
C ALA A 537 -10.96 27.57 -18.40
N LEU A 538 -11.30 28.28 -17.32
CA LEU A 538 -12.61 28.17 -16.67
C LEU A 538 -13.76 28.70 -17.55
N ASP A 539 -13.48 29.57 -18.52
CA ASP A 539 -14.49 30.09 -19.45
C ASP A 539 -14.69 29.18 -20.68
N THR A 540 -13.73 28.33 -21.04
CA THR A 540 -13.83 27.36 -22.15
C THR A 540 -14.31 25.97 -21.72
N GLY A 541 -14.46 25.71 -20.43
CA GLY A 541 -14.98 24.45 -19.89
C GLY A 541 -13.94 23.61 -19.14
N GLY A 542 -12.77 24.19 -18.87
CA GLY A 542 -11.83 23.72 -17.86
C GLY A 542 -12.38 23.82 -16.44
N TYR A 543 -11.61 23.30 -15.49
CA TYR A 543 -11.99 23.22 -14.08
C TYR A 543 -10.77 23.31 -13.16
N ILE A 544 -11.04 23.65 -11.90
CA ILE A 544 -10.09 23.60 -10.79
C ILE A 544 -10.06 22.16 -10.28
N TRP A 545 -8.97 21.45 -10.54
CA TRP A 545 -8.82 20.06 -10.15
C TRP A 545 -8.22 19.90 -8.75
N ALA A 546 -7.50 20.90 -8.25
CA ALA A 546 -7.10 20.96 -6.84
C ALA A 546 -7.19 22.40 -6.32
N ALA A 547 -7.61 22.54 -5.07
CA ALA A 547 -7.66 23.83 -4.41
C ALA A 547 -7.34 23.69 -2.93
N GLU A 548 -6.54 24.60 -2.40
CA GLU A 548 -6.12 24.62 -1.00
C GLU A 548 -6.24 26.04 -0.43
N TRP A 549 -6.99 26.17 0.66
CA TRP A 549 -7.21 27.42 1.37
C TRP A 549 -6.33 27.48 2.60
N SER A 550 -5.68 28.63 2.81
CA SER A 550 -4.87 28.88 4.00
C SER A 550 -4.88 30.36 4.41
N ARG A 551 -4.26 30.67 5.55
CA ARG A 551 -4.15 32.04 6.10
C ARG A 551 -2.76 32.38 6.64
N PRO A 552 -1.68 32.20 5.85
CA PRO A 552 -0.32 32.36 6.36
C PRO A 552 -0.03 33.79 6.83
N THR A 553 -0.70 34.80 6.23
CA THR A 553 -0.56 36.22 6.59
C THR A 553 -1.76 36.78 7.38
N GLY A 554 -2.71 35.91 7.74
CA GLY A 554 -4.00 36.28 8.35
C GLY A 554 -5.09 36.68 7.34
N GLU A 555 -4.72 37.01 6.09
CA GLU A 555 -5.67 37.13 4.98
C GLU A 555 -5.90 35.76 4.33
N ALA A 556 -7.08 35.57 3.76
CA ALA A 556 -7.44 34.32 3.08
C ALA A 556 -6.69 34.19 1.74
N GLU A 557 -6.07 33.03 1.53
CA GLU A 557 -5.32 32.67 0.32
C GLU A 557 -5.87 31.36 -0.24
N TRP A 558 -5.93 31.26 -1.56
CA TRP A 558 -6.28 30.04 -2.29
C TRP A 558 -5.16 29.69 -3.25
N ASN A 559 -4.58 28.50 -3.09
CA ASN A 559 -3.76 27.85 -4.10
C ASN A 559 -4.69 27.05 -5.02
N LEU A 560 -4.81 27.46 -6.29
CA LEU A 560 -5.76 26.90 -7.26
C LEU A 560 -4.99 26.27 -8.41
N SER A 561 -5.21 24.98 -8.66
CA SER A 561 -4.69 24.25 -9.81
C SER A 561 -5.79 23.98 -10.82
N TRP A 562 -5.55 24.34 -12.07
CA TRP A 562 -6.54 24.35 -13.15
C TRP A 562 -6.06 23.52 -14.35
N VAL A 563 -7.01 23.06 -15.15
CA VAL A 563 -6.79 22.39 -16.44
C VAL A 563 -7.86 22.85 -17.43
N ASP A 564 -7.48 23.08 -18.68
CA ASP A 564 -8.39 23.43 -19.78
C ASP A 564 -8.67 22.25 -20.73
N ASP A 565 -9.58 22.46 -21.68
CA ASP A 565 -10.02 21.43 -22.62
C ASP A 565 -8.98 21.04 -23.69
N ASP A 566 -7.84 21.75 -23.76
CA ASP A 566 -6.69 21.45 -24.62
C ASP A 566 -5.57 20.71 -23.86
N ASP A 567 -5.85 20.20 -22.65
CA ASP A 567 -4.90 19.54 -21.73
C ASP A 567 -3.76 20.48 -21.25
N ASP A 568 -3.89 21.80 -21.45
CA ASP A 568 -2.97 22.78 -20.84
C ASP A 568 -3.40 23.00 -19.37
N SER A 569 -2.42 23.02 -18.45
CA SER A 569 -2.68 23.13 -17.02
C SER A 569 -1.68 24.01 -16.30
N GLY A 570 -2.04 24.43 -15.08
CA GLY A 570 -1.18 25.24 -14.24
C GLY A 570 -1.78 25.53 -12.88
N TRP A 571 -1.15 26.45 -12.15
CA TRP A 571 -1.54 26.82 -10.81
C TRP A 571 -1.41 28.32 -10.56
N LEU A 572 -2.16 28.84 -9.57
CA LEU A 572 -2.01 30.21 -9.08
C LEU A 572 -2.38 30.33 -7.61
N VAL A 573 -1.72 31.26 -6.91
CA VAL A 573 -2.08 31.63 -5.54
C VAL A 573 -2.78 32.97 -5.53
N LEU A 574 -4.05 32.97 -5.10
CA LEU A 574 -4.92 34.13 -5.05
C LEU A 574 -5.17 34.56 -3.60
N ARG A 575 -4.80 35.79 -3.25
CA ARG A 575 -5.03 36.36 -1.93
C ARG A 575 -6.21 37.33 -1.94
N ARG A 576 -7.03 37.29 -0.90
CA ARG A 576 -8.07 38.28 -0.64
C ARG A 576 -7.44 39.65 -0.35
N SER A 577 -8.00 40.72 -0.93
CA SER A 577 -7.58 42.09 -0.65
C SER A 577 -8.78 43.02 -0.45
N SER A 578 -8.53 44.22 0.10
CA SER A 578 -9.58 45.23 0.30
C SER A 578 -10.23 45.72 -1.01
N GLU A 579 -9.56 45.52 -2.14
CA GLU A 579 -10.04 45.88 -3.47
C GLU A 579 -10.58 44.66 -4.25
N GLY A 580 -10.74 43.49 -3.62
CA GLY A 580 -11.13 42.22 -4.25
C GLY A 580 -10.11 41.13 -3.94
N CYS A 581 -9.23 40.84 -4.88
CA CYS A 581 -8.16 39.84 -4.77
C CYS A 581 -6.90 40.28 -5.52
N GLU A 582 -5.78 39.62 -5.25
CA GLU A 582 -4.48 39.77 -5.91
C GLU A 582 -3.84 38.40 -6.19
N ILE A 583 -3.15 38.25 -7.32
CA ILE A 583 -2.35 37.05 -7.62
C ILE A 583 -0.97 37.25 -7.02
N LEU A 584 -0.53 36.32 -6.18
CA LEU A 584 0.81 36.34 -5.56
C LEU A 584 1.85 35.64 -6.42
N SER A 585 1.47 34.49 -6.97
CA SER A 585 2.30 33.62 -7.78
C SER A 585 1.42 32.81 -8.72
N SER A 586 2.00 32.35 -9.83
CA SER A 586 1.35 31.47 -10.80
C SER A 586 2.40 30.72 -11.61
N GLY A 587 2.06 29.52 -12.06
CA GLY A 587 2.90 28.69 -12.92
C GLY A 587 2.08 27.88 -13.91
N SER A 588 2.77 27.25 -14.85
CA SER A 588 2.23 26.25 -15.76
C SER A 588 2.87 24.91 -15.45
N ASN A 589 2.10 23.85 -15.62
CA ASN A 589 2.57 22.48 -15.50
C ASN A 589 3.19 22.01 -16.82
N ASP A 590 3.92 20.90 -16.79
CA ASP A 590 4.43 20.30 -18.02
C ASP A 590 3.26 19.68 -18.81
N ARG A 591 3.41 19.60 -20.14
CA ARG A 591 2.39 18.95 -20.96
C ARG A 591 2.32 17.46 -20.63
N ASP A 592 1.09 16.95 -20.62
CA ASP A 592 0.75 15.56 -20.29
C ASP A 592 0.80 15.22 -18.78
N GLU A 593 1.15 16.18 -17.91
CA GLU A 593 1.08 16.02 -16.44
C GLU A 593 -0.40 15.86 -16.01
N VAL A 594 -1.23 16.88 -16.25
CA VAL A 594 -2.66 16.82 -15.94
C VAL A 594 -3.50 16.76 -17.21
N SER A 595 -4.34 15.73 -17.34
CA SER A 595 -5.29 15.60 -18.45
C SER A 595 -6.70 16.07 -18.10
N TRP A 596 -7.36 16.71 -19.07
CA TRP A 596 -8.75 17.12 -18.96
C TRP A 596 -9.68 15.94 -19.15
N ASN A 597 -10.53 15.71 -18.16
CA ASN A 597 -11.54 14.65 -18.21
C ASN A 597 -12.76 15.01 -17.36
N ARG A 598 -13.60 15.90 -17.90
CA ARG A 598 -14.80 16.36 -17.20
C ARG A 598 -15.85 15.26 -16.97
N ASP A 599 -15.88 14.25 -17.84
CA ASP A 599 -16.83 13.13 -17.74
C ASP A 599 -16.52 12.19 -16.56
N SER A 600 -15.26 12.18 -16.09
CA SER A 600 -14.82 11.40 -14.92
C SER A 600 -14.94 12.18 -13.61
N ILE A 601 -15.54 13.39 -13.58
CA ILE A 601 -15.72 14.12 -12.31
C ILE A 601 -16.96 13.57 -11.59
N PRO A 602 -16.81 12.93 -10.40
CA PRO A 602 -17.95 12.41 -9.66
C PRO A 602 -18.76 13.56 -9.05
N LYS A 603 -20.00 13.24 -8.65
CA LYS A 603 -20.80 14.17 -7.83
C LYS A 603 -20.31 14.14 -6.40
N THR A 604 -20.09 15.30 -5.81
CA THR A 604 -19.53 15.43 -4.45
C THR A 604 -20.51 16.10 -3.50
N GLN A 605 -20.26 15.96 -2.21
CA GLN A 605 -20.82 16.83 -1.17
C GLN A 605 -20.18 18.23 -1.26
N SER A 606 -20.77 19.22 -0.58
CA SER A 606 -20.15 20.54 -0.43
C SER A 606 -19.03 20.52 0.61
N LEU A 607 -18.00 21.37 0.46
CA LEU A 607 -16.94 21.49 1.47
C LEU A 607 -17.51 21.88 2.83
N SER A 608 -18.44 22.83 2.88
CA SER A 608 -19.17 23.22 4.10
C SER A 608 -19.72 22.03 4.89
N LEU A 609 -20.36 21.07 4.21
CA LEU A 609 -20.93 19.89 4.86
C LEU A 609 -19.83 18.99 5.42
N LEU A 610 -18.76 18.78 4.66
CA LEU A 610 -17.63 17.94 5.07
C LEU A 610 -16.86 18.59 6.24
N GLU A 611 -16.64 19.90 6.19
CA GLU A 611 -16.03 20.70 7.25
C GLU A 611 -16.84 20.64 8.55
N GLU A 612 -18.15 20.89 8.50
CA GLU A 612 -19.03 20.78 9.68
C GLU A 612 -18.91 19.38 10.30
N ARG A 613 -18.79 18.35 9.47
CA ARG A 613 -18.66 16.98 9.95
C ARG A 613 -17.34 16.75 10.66
N ILE A 614 -16.21 17.11 10.04
CA ILE A 614 -14.86 16.93 10.60
C ILE A 614 -14.71 17.74 11.90
N LEU A 615 -15.27 18.95 11.94
CA LEU A 615 -15.17 19.87 13.06
C LEU A 615 -16.14 19.55 14.21
N THR A 616 -17.06 18.59 14.03
CA THR A 616 -18.00 18.18 15.08
C THR A 616 -17.26 17.57 16.28
N GLU A 617 -17.51 18.12 17.47
CA GLU A 617 -16.93 17.64 18.74
C GLU A 617 -17.22 16.14 18.94
N GLY A 618 -16.18 15.37 19.27
CA GLY A 618 -16.29 13.94 19.61
C GLY A 618 -16.33 12.98 18.42
N ARG A 619 -16.49 13.47 17.18
CA ARG A 619 -16.53 12.58 15.99
C ARG A 619 -15.17 11.96 15.69
N TYR A 620 -14.11 12.76 15.70
CA TYR A 620 -12.72 12.30 15.51
C TYR A 620 -11.82 12.85 16.64
N PRO A 621 -11.95 12.33 17.87
CA PRO A 621 -11.32 12.93 19.06
C PRO A 621 -9.78 12.96 18.99
N ASP A 622 -9.18 11.93 18.38
CA ASP A 622 -7.73 11.85 18.18
C ASP A 622 -7.20 12.87 17.18
N LEU A 623 -8.00 13.24 16.19
CA LEU A 623 -7.66 14.17 15.12
C LEU A 623 -7.99 15.62 15.51
N SER A 624 -9.12 15.84 16.19
CA SER A 624 -9.64 17.17 16.53
C SER A 624 -8.65 18.02 17.32
N GLN A 625 -7.82 17.40 18.15
CA GLN A 625 -6.79 18.09 18.93
C GLN A 625 -5.70 18.75 18.07
N HIS A 626 -5.52 18.29 16.83
CA HIS A 626 -4.50 18.78 15.92
C HIS A 626 -5.05 19.81 14.92
N ILE A 627 -6.29 19.65 14.46
CA ILE A 627 -6.84 20.46 13.36
C ILE A 627 -7.80 21.57 13.81
N GLN A 628 -8.31 21.54 15.05
CA GLN A 628 -9.36 22.46 15.50
C GLN A 628 -8.83 23.57 16.42
N SER A 629 -9.44 24.75 16.32
CA SER A 629 -9.33 25.86 17.27
C SER A 629 -10.74 26.33 17.67
N GLY A 630 -11.31 25.73 18.72
CA GLY A 630 -12.72 25.90 19.03
C GLY A 630 -13.60 25.21 17.97
N ASP A 631 -14.61 25.91 17.47
CA ASP A 631 -15.55 25.39 16.46
C ASP A 631 -15.08 25.65 15.00
N SER A 632 -13.79 25.91 14.79
CA SER A 632 -13.19 26.29 13.49
C SER A 632 -11.88 25.56 13.27
N TRP A 633 -11.40 25.55 12.02
CA TRP A 633 -10.04 25.14 11.68
C TRP A 633 -8.97 25.92 12.45
N ASN A 634 -7.87 25.26 12.76
CA ASN A 634 -6.65 25.89 13.24
C ASN A 634 -6.16 26.94 12.21
N LEU A 635 -5.52 28.01 12.69
CA LEU A 635 -5.01 29.08 11.82
C LEU A 635 -3.86 28.63 10.92
N GLU A 636 -3.14 27.58 11.32
CA GLU A 636 -2.05 26.94 10.58
C GLU A 636 -2.55 25.78 9.69
N ALA A 637 -3.84 25.46 9.72
CA ALA A 637 -4.39 24.40 8.88
C ALA A 637 -4.63 24.91 7.46
N GLU A 638 -4.30 24.08 6.48
CA GLU A 638 -4.62 24.30 5.08
C GLU A 638 -5.71 23.29 4.69
N VAL A 639 -6.79 23.78 4.09
CA VAL A 639 -8.02 23.00 3.88
C VAL A 639 -8.40 23.08 2.42
N GLY A 640 -8.61 21.94 1.79
CA GLY A 640 -8.77 21.88 0.37
C GLY A 640 -9.47 20.63 -0.13
N TYR A 641 -9.38 20.44 -1.43
CA TYR A 641 -9.76 19.21 -2.09
C TYR A 641 -8.86 18.97 -3.28
N ARG A 642 -8.88 17.72 -3.76
CA ARG A 642 -8.22 17.34 -4.99
C ARG A 642 -9.01 16.25 -5.70
N LEU A 643 -9.26 16.50 -6.97
CA LEU A 643 -9.73 15.54 -7.95
C LEU A 643 -8.53 14.75 -8.46
N SER A 644 -8.63 13.44 -8.34
CA SER A 644 -7.71 12.49 -8.95
C SER A 644 -8.42 11.89 -10.16
N VAL A 645 -8.04 12.38 -11.35
CA VAL A 645 -8.41 11.81 -12.65
C VAL A 645 -7.09 11.46 -13.31
N THR A 646 -6.80 10.16 -13.40
CA THR A 646 -5.48 9.63 -13.84
C THR A 646 -4.30 10.03 -12.93
N GLU A 647 -3.28 9.18 -12.97
CA GLU A 647 -2.14 9.06 -12.04
C GLU A 647 -1.40 10.37 -11.86
N GLU A 648 -1.42 10.99 -10.65
CA GLU A 648 -0.40 12.00 -10.28
C GLU A 648 -0.44 12.50 -8.83
N ASN A 649 -0.78 11.67 -7.85
CA ASN A 649 -0.34 11.96 -6.48
C ASN A 649 -0.25 10.71 -5.60
N GLU A 650 0.92 10.49 -5.00
CA GLU A 650 1.20 9.34 -4.14
C GLU A 650 0.29 9.30 -2.90
N PHE A 651 -0.15 10.46 -2.40
CA PHE A 651 -1.03 10.56 -1.22
C PHE A 651 -2.53 10.36 -1.53
N LEU A 652 -2.99 10.59 -2.76
CA LEU A 652 -4.40 10.39 -3.14
C LEU A 652 -4.65 9.14 -3.95
N ASN A 653 -3.57 8.52 -4.41
CA ASN A 653 -3.56 7.09 -4.63
C ASN A 653 -4.14 6.39 -3.40
N LEU A 654 -4.06 6.93 -2.17
CA LEU A 654 -4.51 6.27 -0.95
C LEU A 654 -6.05 6.06 -0.79
N LEU A 655 -6.88 6.53 -1.73
CA LEU A 655 -8.35 6.43 -1.65
C LEU A 655 -8.89 5.10 -2.23
N PRO A 656 -9.94 4.50 -1.64
CA PRO A 656 -10.57 3.29 -2.19
C PRO A 656 -11.38 3.55 -3.47
N GLY A 657 -11.18 2.72 -4.50
CA GLY A 657 -11.95 2.72 -5.76
C GLY A 657 -11.09 2.62 -7.03
N ASP A 658 -11.71 2.35 -8.19
CA ASP A 658 -11.04 2.41 -9.49
C ASP A 658 -10.78 3.89 -9.85
N LEU A 659 -9.51 4.29 -9.95
CA LEU A 659 -9.09 5.64 -10.33
C LEU A 659 -9.60 6.02 -11.74
N GLY A 660 -9.98 5.05 -12.57
CA GLY A 660 -10.55 5.26 -13.90
C GLY A 660 -11.89 6.03 -13.90
N ASP A 661 -12.63 6.02 -12.80
CA ASP A 661 -13.92 6.73 -12.66
C ASP A 661 -13.78 8.13 -12.03
N GLY A 662 -12.56 8.55 -11.68
CA GLY A 662 -12.25 9.82 -11.01
C GLY A 662 -12.72 9.89 -9.56
N LYS A 663 -11.84 10.34 -8.66
CA LYS A 663 -12.10 10.42 -7.21
C LYS A 663 -11.82 11.80 -6.66
N VAL A 664 -12.65 12.27 -5.73
CA VAL A 664 -12.45 13.54 -5.05
C VAL A 664 -12.27 13.29 -3.57
N ALA A 665 -11.15 13.73 -3.02
CA ALA A 665 -10.95 13.83 -1.58
C ALA A 665 -10.92 15.28 -1.14
N MET A 666 -11.56 15.53 0.00
CA MET A 666 -11.26 16.69 0.82
C MET A 666 -9.99 16.40 1.61
N THR A 667 -9.05 17.32 1.56
CA THR A 667 -7.76 17.19 2.24
C THR A 667 -7.60 18.29 3.29
N THR A 668 -6.85 17.99 4.33
CA THR A 668 -6.37 19.01 5.25
C THR A 668 -4.95 18.68 5.67
N SER A 669 -4.10 19.69 5.64
CA SER A 669 -2.72 19.61 6.12
C SER A 669 -2.51 20.61 7.26
N ARG A 670 -1.52 20.36 8.10
CA ARG A 670 -1.06 21.33 9.09
C ARG A 670 0.39 21.04 9.47
N ASP A 671 1.24 22.04 9.34
CA ASP A 671 2.60 22.02 9.87
C ASP A 671 2.72 22.95 11.09
N TRP A 672 3.38 22.49 12.14
CA TRP A 672 3.64 23.31 13.32
C TRP A 672 4.90 22.86 14.08
N GLU A 673 5.51 23.81 14.79
CA GLU A 673 6.63 23.52 15.68
C GLU A 673 6.16 23.41 17.13
N THR A 674 6.60 22.38 17.86
CA THR A 674 6.35 22.28 19.30
C THR A 674 7.53 21.64 20.02
N GLY A 675 8.17 22.41 20.91
CA GLY A 675 9.24 21.89 21.76
C GLY A 675 10.56 21.57 21.03
N GLY A 676 10.85 22.26 19.92
CA GLY A 676 12.03 21.97 19.08
C GLY A 676 11.84 20.74 18.19
N ARG A 677 10.58 20.47 17.83
CA ARG A 677 10.18 19.39 16.94
C ARG A 677 9.20 19.93 15.92
N ASP A 678 9.37 19.49 14.68
CA ASP A 678 8.51 19.79 13.55
C ASP A 678 7.46 18.71 13.45
N ASN A 679 6.21 19.14 13.40
CA ASN A 679 5.06 18.25 13.29
C ASN A 679 4.36 18.54 11.97
N SER A 680 4.03 17.49 11.22
CA SER A 680 3.27 17.57 9.98
C SER A 680 2.08 16.62 10.08
N LEU A 681 0.89 17.12 9.78
CA LEU A 681 -0.35 16.35 9.75
C LEU A 681 -0.93 16.40 8.36
N GLU A 682 -1.40 15.24 7.89
CA GLU A 682 -2.22 15.14 6.69
C GLU A 682 -3.45 14.28 6.96
N MET A 683 -4.58 14.67 6.35
CA MET A 683 -5.82 13.90 6.40
C MET A 683 -6.55 13.92 5.07
N ALA A 684 -7.28 12.84 4.80
CA ALA A 684 -8.09 12.67 3.61
C ALA A 684 -9.48 12.12 3.96
N MET A 685 -10.51 12.77 3.40
CA MET A 685 -11.91 12.35 3.49
C MET A 685 -12.48 12.23 2.08
N ASP A 686 -13.19 11.13 1.80
CA ASP A 686 -13.89 10.96 0.54
C ASP A 686 -15.01 12.02 0.42
N ALA A 687 -14.91 12.90 -0.57
CA ALA A 687 -15.85 14.00 -0.75
C ALA A 687 -17.21 13.53 -1.30
N GLU A 688 -17.31 12.32 -1.84
CA GLU A 688 -18.56 11.73 -2.30
C GLU A 688 -19.39 11.15 -1.13
N THR A 689 -18.73 10.50 -0.18
CA THR A 689 -19.38 9.74 0.91
C THR A 689 -19.31 10.45 2.25
N GLY A 690 -18.33 11.32 2.47
CA GLY A 690 -18.03 11.96 3.75
C GLY A 690 -17.37 11.01 4.76
N GLU A 691 -16.85 9.87 4.31
CA GLU A 691 -16.12 8.90 5.11
C GLU A 691 -14.64 9.32 5.21
N MET A 692 -14.10 9.37 6.43
CA MET A 692 -12.68 9.56 6.68
C MET A 692 -11.93 8.34 6.14
N VAL A 693 -10.95 8.56 5.28
CA VAL A 693 -10.13 7.48 4.74
C VAL A 693 -8.96 7.22 5.69
N MET A 694 -8.20 8.28 5.96
CA MET A 694 -7.06 8.23 6.86
C MET A 694 -6.62 9.61 7.32
N TRP A 695 -5.82 9.61 8.38
CA TRP A 695 -4.99 10.74 8.76
C TRP A 695 -3.70 10.25 9.39
N TYR A 696 -2.63 11.02 9.27
CA TYR A 696 -1.38 10.77 9.99
C TYR A 696 -0.78 12.04 10.55
N VAL A 697 0.09 11.83 11.55
CA VAL A 697 0.96 12.87 12.09
C VAL A 697 2.38 12.33 12.11
N ILE A 698 3.30 13.09 11.52
CA ILE A 698 4.74 12.89 11.62
C ILE A 698 5.29 13.94 12.57
N ASP A 699 6.11 13.52 13.51
CA ASP A 699 6.80 14.37 14.48
C ASP A 699 8.30 14.06 14.43
N ARG A 700 9.10 15.05 14.02
CA ARG A 700 10.54 14.91 13.79
C ARG A 700 11.32 16.05 14.46
N PRO A 701 12.62 15.90 14.71
CA PRO A 701 13.44 17.00 15.23
C PRO A 701 13.43 18.19 14.28
N THR A 702 13.45 19.41 14.81
CA THR A 702 13.65 20.63 14.01
C THR A 702 15.12 20.72 13.58
N ASP A 703 15.36 20.99 12.29
CA ASP A 703 16.70 21.16 11.70
C ASP A 703 17.51 22.36 12.24
#